data_AF-A0A7S3SSQ6-F1
#
_entry.id   AF-A0A7S3SSQ6-F1
#
_cell.length_a   1.000
_cell.length_b   1.000
_cell.length_c   1.000
_cell.angle_alpha   90.00
_cell.angle_beta   90.00
_cell.angle_gamma   90.00
#
_symmetry.space_group_name_H-M   'P 1'
#
loop_
_entity.id
_entity.type
_entity.pdbx_description
1 polymer ?
#
loop_
_entity_poly.entity_id
_entity_poly.type
_entity_poly.pdbx_seq_one_letter_code
_entity_poly.pdbx_strand_id
1 'polypeptide(L)'
;FGSARTTRSPASVLFAIFAGSPRQSAWCSMTWASSTLLLLLLLLLGTAAATRAPLPPLIAALTEAASRGASSFTIPRGDYHFGDTLIDIHSLVNFSVVAPGVTFWFSRGGGLRLFDCWNLRWSGSHPSAPFVIDYDPPLYAQGRVTRVGDLTSSGKVEAVFDSGFPMPSQREEVFSKARTAKVAFWDPSTRTMRRDLREDAINLFWERSTALGDEGRRWRVELRGARKVASYSTPVSVGDLVTVAPISYPHALSVSGSESVTLQAFHIYGASSMGIVEAAGRGGNVYENMRIGRRDGSSRLLSTNADGLHSNGVMRGPTLRSSEIAFTGDDLFNVHNSISVVIDRLSDTEIVVVDPKDIIFDVLKKGDEFAFYDVNSRAPIATGPLSSPPLLFDGAGWPERIGSLRATLRRHNLALASSLSLALSRVILLQFKESLPAAVQAFTTLGQGVGIGSGSSISDSWLHDSYARLALATASDTRIERVLFQRSGGVHIGIEDDLWWLEGDIAGVRNVQVVDSILQECGEPAVHATRRARDVVLHGNTIQRHSQQVPAPPFLLPPFPPVPPAMPPSPPAPPPLTPPSTPPPLAPPPLEPPLPPLSPPPPPPPPPPSAVATTVLEACIAILGVISLVTAALVSRGSRLRRMAKRADGIEIRLARGLSIHSAVSADGSAGVEIRAGAAGPLSERAEKQERVVVL
;
A
#
# COMPACT_ATOMS: atom_id res chain seq x y z
N PHE A 1 -43.23 39.60 -6.19
CA PHE A 1 -43.76 40.73 -6.97
C PHE A 1 -42.69 41.19 -7.94
N GLY A 2 -43.07 41.44 -9.20
CA GLY A 2 -42.18 41.53 -10.39
C GLY A 2 -41.09 42.60 -10.37
N SER A 3 -40.24 42.74 -11.39
CA SER A 3 -40.44 42.40 -12.80
C SER A 3 -39.14 42.48 -13.62
N ALA A 4 -39.14 41.80 -14.78
CA ALA A 4 -38.64 42.27 -16.10
C ALA A 4 -37.10 42.45 -16.29
N ARG A 5 -36.45 42.16 -17.43
CA ARG A 5 -36.87 41.79 -18.80
C ARG A 5 -35.59 41.56 -19.67
N THR A 6 -35.65 40.56 -20.58
CA THR A 6 -35.26 40.56 -22.03
C THR A 6 -33.79 40.79 -22.46
N THR A 7 -33.19 40.23 -23.54
CA THR A 7 -33.51 39.29 -24.65
C THR A 7 -32.29 39.16 -25.62
N ARG A 8 -32.31 38.11 -26.48
CA ARG A 8 -31.68 37.89 -27.84
C ARG A 8 -30.35 37.09 -27.86
N SER A 9 -30.21 35.86 -28.38
CA SER A 9 -30.54 35.15 -29.67
C SER A 9 -29.56 35.46 -30.83
N PRO A 10 -29.36 34.62 -31.91
CA PRO A 10 -30.28 33.64 -32.54
C PRO A 10 -29.69 32.31 -33.18
N ALA A 11 -30.62 31.56 -33.84
CA ALA A 11 -30.51 30.54 -34.92
C ALA A 11 -30.54 29.03 -34.50
N SER A 12 -31.59 28.20 -34.65
CA SER A 12 -32.50 27.76 -35.78
C SER A 12 -31.81 26.71 -36.71
N VAL A 13 -32.33 25.53 -37.12
CA VAL A 13 -33.64 25.10 -37.71
C VAL A 13 -33.80 23.53 -37.66
N LEU A 14 -35.05 23.05 -37.81
CA LEU A 14 -35.62 21.68 -37.71
C LEU A 14 -35.40 20.67 -38.89
N PHE A 15 -35.65 19.37 -38.60
CA PHE A 15 -36.69 18.43 -39.14
C PHE A 15 -36.28 17.05 -39.76
N ALA A 16 -37.00 16.03 -39.27
CA ALA A 16 -37.57 14.81 -39.91
C ALA A 16 -36.71 13.59 -40.30
N ILE A 17 -37.22 12.42 -39.86
CA ILE A 17 -36.85 11.04 -40.22
C ILE A 17 -37.87 10.50 -41.24
N PHE A 18 -37.41 9.81 -42.29
CA PHE A 18 -38.21 8.87 -43.08
C PHE A 18 -37.48 7.53 -43.22
N ALA A 19 -38.25 6.45 -43.19
CA ALA A 19 -37.80 5.06 -43.29
C ALA A 19 -37.67 4.56 -44.75
N GLY A 20 -36.77 3.59 -44.98
CA GLY A 20 -37.02 2.48 -45.92
C GLY A 20 -36.22 2.37 -47.22
N SER A 21 -35.51 1.23 -47.34
CA SER A 21 -35.17 0.43 -48.55
C SER A 21 -33.74 0.51 -49.15
N PRO A 22 -33.28 -0.58 -49.82
CA PRO A 22 -31.86 -0.95 -49.95
C PRO A 22 -31.26 -0.78 -51.36
N ARG A 23 -29.91 -0.84 -51.39
CA ARG A 23 -28.97 -0.87 -52.54
C ARG A 23 -28.34 0.49 -52.89
N GLN A 24 -27.08 0.66 -52.49
CA GLN A 24 -25.99 1.05 -53.40
C GLN A 24 -24.64 0.90 -52.69
N SER A 25 -23.91 -0.14 -53.09
CA SER A 25 -22.53 -0.45 -52.75
C SER A 25 -21.62 0.17 -53.80
N ALA A 26 -20.64 1.00 -53.40
CA ALA A 26 -19.32 1.17 -54.02
C ALA A 26 -18.56 2.43 -53.54
N TRP A 27 -19.20 3.36 -52.81
CA TRP A 27 -18.57 4.64 -52.44
C TRP A 27 -18.07 4.73 -50.98
N CYS A 28 -18.21 3.66 -50.19
CA CYS A 28 -17.82 3.65 -48.77
C CYS A 28 -16.37 3.23 -48.48
N SER A 29 -15.60 2.78 -49.48
CA SER A 29 -14.24 2.23 -49.26
C SER A 29 -13.12 3.30 -49.23
N MET A 30 -13.34 4.50 -49.79
CA MET A 30 -12.30 5.56 -49.79
C MET A 30 -12.34 6.49 -48.57
N THR A 31 -13.49 6.61 -47.88
CA THR A 31 -13.59 7.40 -46.64
C THR A 31 -13.03 6.67 -45.43
N TRP A 32 -13.03 5.34 -45.45
CA TRP A 32 -12.44 4.52 -44.38
C TRP A 32 -10.92 4.56 -44.40
N ALA A 33 -10.26 4.41 -45.56
CA ALA A 33 -8.80 4.44 -45.63
C ALA A 33 -8.19 5.79 -45.15
N SER A 34 -8.86 6.90 -45.46
CA SER A 34 -8.46 8.25 -45.04
C SER A 34 -8.65 8.46 -43.52
N SER A 35 -9.69 7.87 -42.95
CA SER A 35 -9.99 7.95 -41.52
C SER A 35 -9.06 7.06 -40.70
N THR A 36 -8.69 5.88 -41.21
CA THR A 36 -7.75 4.96 -40.54
C THR A 36 -6.32 5.50 -40.56
N LEU A 37 -5.90 6.18 -41.65
CA LEU A 37 -4.58 6.80 -41.74
C LEU A 37 -4.46 8.02 -40.82
N LEU A 38 -5.53 8.82 -40.69
CA LEU A 38 -5.59 9.94 -39.73
C LEU A 38 -5.61 9.45 -38.28
N LEU A 39 -6.30 8.34 -38.00
CA LEU A 39 -6.30 7.71 -36.67
C LEU A 39 -4.93 7.10 -36.33
N LEU A 40 -4.23 6.49 -37.30
CA LEU A 40 -2.87 5.98 -37.14
C LEU A 40 -1.86 7.12 -36.99
N LEU A 41 -2.01 8.25 -37.70
CA LEU A 41 -1.16 9.43 -37.49
C LEU A 41 -1.41 10.05 -36.11
N LEU A 42 -2.66 10.10 -35.62
CA LEU A 42 -3.00 10.57 -34.28
C LEU A 42 -2.55 9.59 -33.18
N LEU A 43 -2.48 8.30 -33.45
CA LEU A 43 -1.93 7.28 -32.55
C LEU A 43 -0.38 7.27 -32.54
N LEU A 44 0.26 7.56 -33.68
CA LEU A 44 1.72 7.70 -33.79
C LEU A 44 2.21 9.05 -33.24
N LEU A 45 1.43 10.12 -33.36
CA LEU A 45 1.67 11.39 -32.69
C LEU A 45 1.27 11.36 -31.20
N GLY A 46 0.35 10.47 -30.81
CA GLY A 46 -0.09 10.27 -29.42
C GLY A 46 0.77 9.31 -28.59
N THR A 47 1.77 8.65 -29.20
CA THR A 47 2.72 7.76 -28.51
C THR A 47 4.12 8.36 -28.34
N ALA A 48 4.38 9.54 -28.91
CA ALA A 48 5.51 10.38 -28.56
C ALA A 48 5.03 11.47 -27.57
N ALA A 49 5.51 11.36 -26.32
CA ALA A 49 5.15 12.20 -25.17
C ALA A 49 3.76 11.89 -24.57
N ALA A 50 3.67 10.74 -23.89
CA ALA A 50 3.13 10.81 -22.53
C ALA A 50 4.03 11.80 -21.78
N THR A 51 3.63 13.07 -21.74
CA THR A 51 4.29 14.08 -20.91
C THR A 51 4.13 13.60 -19.47
N ARG A 52 5.10 12.83 -18.96
CA ARG A 52 5.37 12.78 -17.53
C ARG A 52 5.35 14.24 -17.11
N ALA A 53 4.47 14.59 -16.17
CA ALA A 53 4.54 15.90 -15.53
C ALA A 53 6.02 16.18 -15.25
N PRO A 54 6.56 17.35 -15.61
CA PRO A 54 7.98 17.60 -15.47
C PRO A 54 8.36 17.22 -14.05
N LEU A 55 9.30 16.27 -13.93
CA LEU A 55 9.85 15.89 -12.64
C LEU A 55 10.17 17.20 -11.92
N PRO A 56 9.74 17.39 -10.66
CA PRO A 56 10.06 18.59 -9.92
C PRO A 56 11.56 18.89 -10.10
N PRO A 57 11.97 20.14 -10.37
CA PRO A 57 13.32 20.47 -10.85
C PRO A 57 14.46 19.80 -10.07
N LEU A 58 14.25 19.56 -8.77
CA LEU A 58 15.15 18.80 -7.90
C LEU A 58 15.43 17.36 -8.39
N ILE A 59 14.40 16.60 -8.76
CA ILE A 59 14.54 15.19 -9.16
C ILE A 59 15.15 15.07 -10.55
N ALA A 60 14.85 16.02 -11.44
CA ALA A 60 15.51 16.14 -12.73
C ALA A 60 17.02 16.38 -12.54
N ALA A 61 17.41 17.31 -11.67
CA ALA A 61 18.81 17.63 -11.38
C ALA A 61 19.58 16.44 -10.77
N LEU A 62 18.96 15.71 -9.84
CA LEU A 62 19.55 14.50 -9.25
C LEU A 62 19.78 13.43 -10.32
N THR A 63 18.75 13.13 -11.13
CA THR A 63 18.82 12.14 -12.20
C THR A 63 19.85 12.53 -13.27
N GLU A 64 19.94 13.81 -13.60
CA GLU A 64 20.95 14.34 -14.53
C GLU A 64 22.37 14.21 -13.98
N ALA A 65 22.59 14.50 -12.69
CA ALA A 65 23.88 14.30 -12.05
C ALA A 65 24.31 12.82 -12.11
N ALA A 66 23.39 11.91 -11.78
CA ALA A 66 23.64 10.48 -11.86
C ALA A 66 23.94 10.01 -13.29
N SER A 67 23.18 10.47 -14.28
CA SER A 67 23.40 10.08 -15.69
C SER A 67 24.72 10.61 -16.28
N ARG A 68 25.27 11.68 -15.70
CA ARG A 68 26.61 12.20 -16.03
C ARG A 68 27.75 11.50 -15.28
N GLY A 69 27.44 10.45 -14.52
CA GLY A 69 28.44 9.67 -13.79
C GLY A 69 28.89 10.29 -12.46
N ALA A 70 28.13 11.24 -11.90
CA ALA A 70 28.37 11.66 -10.52
C ALA A 70 28.15 10.47 -9.57
N SER A 71 28.91 10.42 -8.48
CA SER A 71 28.73 9.45 -7.40
C SER A 71 27.94 10.02 -6.22
N SER A 72 27.63 11.31 -6.24
CA SER A 72 26.86 11.96 -5.19
C SER A 72 26.09 13.18 -5.66
N PHE A 73 25.07 13.54 -4.88
CA PHE A 73 24.27 14.74 -5.07
C PHE A 73 23.89 15.35 -3.72
N THR A 74 24.06 16.66 -3.57
CA THR A 74 23.61 17.38 -2.38
C THR A 74 22.35 18.16 -2.71
N ILE A 75 21.26 17.86 -2.02
CA ILE A 75 20.01 18.63 -2.09
C ILE A 75 20.21 19.89 -1.23
N PRO A 76 20.07 21.10 -1.80
CA PRO A 76 20.15 22.32 -1.00
C PRO A 76 19.15 22.30 0.15
N ARG A 77 19.52 22.90 1.29
CA ARG A 77 18.61 23.04 2.42
C ARG A 77 17.36 23.84 1.99
N GLY A 78 16.19 23.37 2.40
CA GLY A 78 14.93 24.08 2.16
C GLY A 78 13.70 23.22 2.36
N ASP A 79 12.55 23.87 2.19
CA ASP A 79 11.23 23.24 2.15
C ASP A 79 10.81 23.01 0.69
N TYR A 80 10.52 21.75 0.36
CA TYR A 80 10.15 21.33 -1.00
C TYR A 80 8.76 20.74 -0.97
N HIS A 81 7.81 21.42 -1.63
CA HIS A 81 6.41 21.00 -1.69
C HIS A 81 6.14 20.22 -2.97
N PHE A 82 5.82 18.94 -2.82
CA PHE A 82 5.56 18.01 -3.92
C PHE A 82 4.07 17.81 -4.18
N GLY A 83 3.19 18.25 -3.27
CA GLY A 83 1.77 17.95 -3.34
C GLY A 83 1.55 16.43 -3.38
N ASP A 84 0.83 15.93 -4.38
CA ASP A 84 0.58 14.49 -4.55
C ASP A 84 1.68 13.76 -5.33
N THR A 85 2.78 14.44 -5.66
CA THR A 85 3.85 13.89 -6.51
C THR A 85 4.79 13.02 -5.69
N LEU A 86 5.09 11.83 -6.19
CA LEU A 86 6.13 10.96 -5.63
C LEU A 86 7.53 11.47 -6.02
N ILE A 87 8.46 11.41 -5.07
CA ILE A 87 9.88 11.38 -5.39
C ILE A 87 10.22 9.94 -5.74
N ASP A 88 10.43 9.65 -7.02
CA ASP A 88 10.59 8.29 -7.50
C ASP A 88 11.99 8.11 -8.12
N ILE A 89 12.85 7.37 -7.42
CA ILE A 89 14.27 7.18 -7.74
C ILE A 89 14.52 5.73 -8.11
N HIS A 90 15.10 5.52 -9.29
CA HIS A 90 15.26 4.21 -9.91
C HIS A 90 16.72 3.91 -10.20
N SER A 91 17.13 2.66 -9.98
CA SER A 91 18.37 2.08 -10.53
C SER A 91 19.64 2.86 -10.20
N LEU A 92 19.69 3.57 -9.07
CA LEU A 92 20.92 4.20 -8.61
C LEU A 92 21.84 3.16 -8.01
N VAL A 93 23.10 3.16 -8.46
CA VAL A 93 24.13 2.22 -8.03
C VAL A 93 25.35 2.99 -7.54
N ASN A 94 25.85 2.67 -6.34
CA ASN A 94 27.04 3.30 -5.74
C ASN A 94 26.91 4.84 -5.66
N PHE A 95 25.76 5.33 -5.19
CA PHE A 95 25.44 6.74 -5.20
C PHE A 95 25.12 7.26 -3.79
N SER A 96 25.44 8.52 -3.52
CA SER A 96 25.14 9.18 -2.23
C SER A 96 24.32 10.45 -2.40
N VAL A 97 23.18 10.53 -1.70
CA VAL A 97 22.36 11.72 -1.59
C VAL A 97 22.51 12.33 -0.20
N VAL A 98 22.84 13.61 -0.12
CA VAL A 98 22.94 14.37 1.13
C VAL A 98 21.90 15.49 1.14
N ALA A 99 21.03 15.53 2.14
CA ALA A 99 19.88 16.42 2.23
C ALA A 99 19.85 17.15 3.60
N PRO A 100 20.81 18.06 3.86
CA PRO A 100 20.97 18.70 5.17
C PRO A 100 19.78 19.59 5.53
N GLY A 101 18.98 19.20 6.53
CA GLY A 101 17.87 20.02 7.02
C GLY A 101 16.79 20.28 5.98
N VAL A 102 16.61 19.34 5.05
CA VAL A 102 15.60 19.41 3.99
C VAL A 102 14.25 18.92 4.53
N THR A 103 13.16 19.58 4.17
CA THR A 103 11.80 19.05 4.41
C THR A 103 11.10 18.80 3.09
N PHE A 104 10.68 17.56 2.88
CA PHE A 104 9.80 17.16 1.79
C PHE A 104 8.37 17.18 2.29
N TRP A 105 7.59 18.13 1.76
CA TRP A 105 6.17 18.29 2.04
C TRP A 105 5.35 17.62 0.97
N PHE A 106 4.56 16.63 1.39
CA PHE A 106 3.62 15.92 0.55
C PHE A 106 2.18 16.24 0.97
N SER A 107 1.25 15.80 0.15
CA SER A 107 -0.17 15.72 0.48
C SER A 107 -0.60 14.26 0.28
N ARG A 108 -1.68 13.95 -0.42
CA ARG A 108 -2.29 12.62 -0.33
C ARG A 108 -1.41 11.51 -0.90
N GLY A 109 -1.02 11.64 -2.17
CA GLY A 109 -0.38 10.59 -2.96
C GLY A 109 1.15 10.55 -2.94
N GLY A 110 1.77 11.53 -2.28
CA GLY A 110 3.21 11.73 -2.29
C GLY A 110 3.97 10.88 -1.27
N GLY A 111 5.29 10.85 -1.43
CA GLY A 111 6.23 10.04 -0.65
C GLY A 111 7.55 9.86 -1.39
N LEU A 112 8.49 9.16 -0.78
CA LEU A 112 9.78 8.80 -1.37
C LEU A 112 9.79 7.31 -1.77
N ARG A 113 10.17 7.02 -3.01
CA ARG A 113 10.35 5.66 -3.51
C ARG A 113 11.77 5.47 -4.02
N LEU A 114 12.42 4.42 -3.54
CA LEU A 114 13.71 3.92 -3.99
C LEU A 114 13.47 2.54 -4.60
N PHE A 115 13.65 2.42 -5.90
CA PHE A 115 13.37 1.21 -6.67
C PHE A 115 14.64 0.71 -7.36
N ASP A 116 14.94 -0.58 -7.22
CA ASP A 116 16.11 -1.25 -7.82
C ASP A 116 17.44 -0.53 -7.54
N CYS A 117 17.58 0.08 -6.36
CA CYS A 117 18.79 0.79 -5.98
C CYS A 117 19.78 -0.16 -5.28
N TRP A 118 21.08 0.00 -5.57
CA TRP A 118 22.12 -0.83 -4.97
C TRP A 118 23.25 0.04 -4.40
N ASN A 119 23.56 -0.15 -3.11
CA ASN A 119 24.63 0.58 -2.43
C ASN A 119 24.37 2.10 -2.51
N LEU A 120 23.11 2.47 -2.28
CA LEU A 120 22.65 3.85 -2.21
C LEU A 120 22.72 4.32 -0.76
N ARG A 121 23.33 5.48 -0.54
CA ARG A 121 23.24 6.18 0.74
C ARG A 121 22.36 7.40 0.58
N TRP A 122 21.37 7.56 1.44
CA TRP A 122 20.57 8.78 1.54
C TRP A 122 20.62 9.30 2.96
N SER A 123 21.10 10.52 3.16
CA SER A 123 21.37 11.02 4.50
C SER A 123 20.99 12.47 4.70
N GLY A 124 20.63 12.82 5.93
CA GLY A 124 20.83 14.18 6.43
C GLY A 124 22.34 14.49 6.53
N SER A 125 22.70 15.70 6.96
CA SER A 125 24.13 15.98 7.22
C SER A 125 24.60 15.51 8.60
N HIS A 126 23.67 15.48 9.55
CA HIS A 126 23.89 15.14 10.95
C HIS A 126 22.53 14.82 11.57
N PRO A 127 22.44 14.04 12.67
CA PRO A 127 21.17 13.85 13.36
C PRO A 127 20.47 15.15 13.82
N SER A 128 21.21 16.25 14.02
CA SER A 128 20.65 17.59 14.31
C SER A 128 20.19 18.35 13.06
N ALA A 129 20.48 17.84 11.86
CA ALA A 129 20.07 18.38 10.58
C ALA A 129 19.55 17.24 9.68
N PRO A 130 18.49 16.53 10.13
CA PRO A 130 17.91 15.43 9.40
C PRO A 130 17.20 15.94 8.14
N PHE A 131 16.95 15.06 7.17
CA PHE A 131 15.89 15.35 6.21
C PHE A 131 14.54 14.85 6.74
N VAL A 132 13.45 15.46 6.30
CA VAL A 132 12.12 15.22 6.84
C VAL A 132 11.17 14.84 5.71
N ILE A 133 10.33 13.84 5.95
CA ILE A 133 9.15 13.51 5.15
C ILE A 133 7.92 13.86 5.98
N ASP A 134 7.11 14.78 5.50
CA ASP A 134 5.93 15.26 6.21
C ASP A 134 4.79 15.60 5.24
N TYR A 135 3.60 15.80 5.80
CA TYR A 135 2.36 15.96 5.08
C TYR A 135 1.60 17.20 5.57
N ASP A 136 1.13 18.00 4.62
CA ASP A 136 0.26 19.14 4.85
C ASP A 136 -0.90 19.17 3.83
N PRO A 137 -2.17 18.99 4.26
CA PRO A 137 -2.59 18.74 5.64
C PRO A 137 -2.19 17.34 6.14
N PRO A 138 -2.27 17.07 7.46
CA PRO A 138 -2.14 15.72 8.00
C PRO A 138 -3.15 14.75 7.37
N LEU A 139 -2.73 13.50 7.18
CA LEU A 139 -3.51 12.49 6.44
C LEU A 139 -4.54 11.74 7.30
N TYR A 140 -5.06 12.39 8.34
CA TYR A 140 -6.08 11.87 9.23
C TYR A 140 -6.89 13.00 9.86
N ALA A 141 -8.12 12.70 10.24
CA ALA A 141 -8.94 13.59 11.04
C ALA A 141 -8.60 13.39 12.53
N GLN A 142 -8.56 14.47 13.32
CA GLN A 142 -8.47 14.36 14.77
C GLN A 142 -9.43 15.31 15.49
N GLY A 143 -9.81 14.97 16.72
CA GLY A 143 -10.71 15.78 17.51
C GLY A 143 -10.86 15.33 18.95
N ARG A 144 -11.90 15.85 19.60
CA ARG A 144 -12.29 15.52 20.97
C ARG A 144 -13.67 14.88 21.00
N VAL A 145 -13.78 13.78 21.72
CA VAL A 145 -15.04 13.06 21.96
C VAL A 145 -15.96 13.91 22.83
N THR A 146 -17.17 14.18 22.33
CA THR A 146 -18.22 14.92 23.04
C THR A 146 -19.36 14.04 23.51
N ARG A 147 -19.53 12.85 22.92
CA ARG A 147 -20.54 11.88 23.35
C ARG A 147 -20.08 10.46 23.06
N VAL A 148 -20.21 9.58 24.04
CA VAL A 148 -20.03 8.14 23.87
C VAL A 148 -21.41 7.49 23.94
N GLY A 149 -21.84 6.86 22.85
CA GLY A 149 -23.05 6.05 22.81
C GLY A 149 -22.80 4.66 23.41
N ASP A 150 -23.80 3.78 23.35
CA ASP A 150 -23.62 2.40 23.79
C ASP A 150 -22.64 1.66 22.84
N LEU A 151 -21.43 1.41 23.33
CA LEU A 151 -20.36 0.71 22.60
C LEU A 151 -20.59 -0.82 22.54
N THR A 152 -21.52 -1.36 23.32
CA THR A 152 -21.84 -2.80 23.29
C THR A 152 -22.81 -3.17 22.17
N SER A 153 -23.68 -2.23 21.78
CA SER A 153 -24.73 -2.43 20.78
C SER A 153 -24.58 -1.58 19.51
N SER A 154 -24.23 -0.30 19.65
CA SER A 154 -24.31 0.68 18.55
C SER A 154 -22.96 1.18 18.05
N GLY A 155 -21.94 1.21 18.91
CA GLY A 155 -20.59 1.63 18.53
C GLY A 155 -20.47 3.09 18.12
N LYS A 156 -21.33 3.97 18.62
CA LYS A 156 -21.42 5.36 18.16
C LYS A 156 -20.62 6.28 19.07
N VAL A 157 -19.69 7.02 18.50
CA VAL A 157 -18.98 8.11 19.18
C VAL A 157 -19.21 9.41 18.42
N GLU A 158 -19.53 10.49 19.14
CA GLU A 158 -19.62 11.82 18.57
C GLU A 158 -18.41 12.65 19.03
N ALA A 159 -17.84 13.41 18.10
CA ALA A 159 -16.67 14.24 18.35
C ALA A 159 -16.75 15.58 17.62
N VAL A 160 -16.03 16.56 18.15
CA VAL A 160 -15.71 17.83 17.49
C VAL A 160 -14.27 17.75 17.00
N PHE A 161 -14.05 17.91 15.70
CA PHE A 161 -12.73 17.78 15.07
C PHE A 161 -11.96 19.11 15.06
N ASP A 162 -10.63 19.04 15.15
CA ASP A 162 -9.70 20.18 15.36
C ASP A 162 -9.34 20.92 14.07
N SER A 163 -9.38 22.26 14.09
CA SER A 163 -8.97 23.07 12.93
C SER A 163 -7.56 22.70 12.46
N GLY A 164 -7.34 22.72 11.13
CA GLY A 164 -6.08 22.27 10.52
C GLY A 164 -6.00 20.78 10.19
N PHE A 165 -7.02 19.98 10.57
CA PHE A 165 -7.14 18.58 10.17
C PHE A 165 -8.33 18.35 9.23
N PRO A 166 -8.24 17.40 8.27
CA PRO A 166 -9.37 16.99 7.44
C PRO A 166 -10.57 16.50 8.25
N MET A 167 -11.78 16.57 7.69
CA MET A 167 -12.96 15.92 8.26
C MET A 167 -13.00 14.42 7.94
N PRO A 168 -13.59 13.59 8.82
CA PRO A 168 -13.81 12.18 8.52
C PRO A 168 -14.97 12.05 7.53
N SER A 169 -14.81 12.52 6.29
CA SER A 169 -15.87 12.60 5.29
C SER A 169 -15.35 12.15 3.93
N GLN A 170 -16.09 11.29 3.22
CA GLN A 170 -15.74 10.95 1.83
C GLN A 170 -15.75 12.14 0.85
N ARG A 171 -16.27 13.31 1.28
CA ARG A 171 -16.15 14.57 0.53
C ARG A 171 -14.78 15.23 0.67
N GLU A 172 -14.05 14.92 1.75
CA GLU A 172 -12.68 15.37 1.95
C GLU A 172 -11.75 14.54 1.10
N GLU A 173 -10.77 15.21 0.53
CA GLU A 173 -9.93 14.60 -0.49
C GLU A 173 -9.16 13.39 0.06
N VAL A 174 -8.61 13.50 1.27
CA VAL A 174 -7.89 12.44 2.01
C VAL A 174 -8.77 11.20 2.29
N PHE A 175 -10.09 11.35 2.31
CA PHE A 175 -11.04 10.26 2.59
C PHE A 175 -11.82 9.80 1.37
N SER A 176 -11.67 10.47 0.22
CA SER A 176 -12.45 10.21 -0.99
C SER A 176 -12.32 8.78 -1.53
N LYS A 177 -11.16 8.14 -1.33
CA LYS A 177 -10.87 6.76 -1.72
C LYS A 177 -10.99 5.76 -0.57
N ALA A 178 -11.36 6.22 0.63
CA ALA A 178 -11.38 5.40 1.82
C ALA A 178 -12.54 4.39 1.77
N ARG A 179 -12.18 3.12 1.62
CA ARG A 179 -13.10 1.99 1.86
C ARG A 179 -13.28 1.70 3.34
N THR A 180 -12.25 1.98 4.13
CA THR A 180 -12.22 1.85 5.58
C THR A 180 -11.27 2.90 6.15
N ALA A 181 -11.44 3.22 7.44
CA ALA A 181 -10.55 4.09 8.18
C ALA A 181 -10.34 3.52 9.57
N LYS A 182 -9.10 3.57 10.06
CA LYS A 182 -8.78 3.19 11.42
C LYS A 182 -9.23 4.28 12.39
N VAL A 183 -9.67 3.89 13.56
CA VAL A 183 -10.06 4.79 14.64
C VAL A 183 -9.20 4.50 15.86
N ALA A 184 -8.63 5.54 16.47
CA ALA A 184 -7.93 5.39 17.73
C ALA A 184 -8.39 6.48 18.71
N PHE A 185 -8.42 6.12 19.99
CA PHE A 185 -8.74 7.03 21.08
C PHE A 185 -7.49 7.31 21.90
N TRP A 186 -7.44 8.47 22.54
CA TRP A 186 -6.25 8.91 23.26
C TRP A 186 -6.62 9.58 24.56
N ASP A 187 -5.80 9.36 25.57
CA ASP A 187 -5.93 10.06 26.83
C ASP A 187 -5.64 11.55 26.63
N PRO A 188 -6.53 12.46 27.07
CA PRO A 188 -6.36 13.88 26.80
C PRO A 188 -5.25 14.54 27.62
N SER A 189 -4.81 13.93 28.72
CA SER A 189 -3.80 14.46 29.62
C SER A 189 -2.39 14.01 29.23
N THR A 190 -2.21 12.70 29.01
CA THR A 190 -0.91 12.12 28.65
C THR A 190 -0.69 12.08 27.14
N ARG A 191 -1.76 12.21 26.34
CA ARG A 191 -1.75 12.04 24.88
C ARG A 191 -1.27 10.65 24.45
N THR A 192 -1.37 9.65 25.31
CA THR A 192 -1.08 8.24 25.00
C THR A 192 -2.31 7.56 24.44
N MET A 193 -2.11 6.55 23.60
CA MET A 193 -3.22 5.84 22.96
C MET A 193 -3.98 4.98 23.98
N ARG A 194 -5.32 4.98 23.92
CA ARG A 194 -6.17 4.02 24.62
C ARG A 194 -6.33 2.77 23.78
N ARG A 195 -6.02 1.61 24.37
CA ARG A 195 -6.12 0.30 23.72
C ARG A 195 -6.23 -0.81 24.75
N ASP A 196 -6.57 -2.00 24.28
CA ASP A 196 -6.35 -3.24 25.02
C ASP A 196 -4.84 -3.58 24.97
N LEU A 197 -4.30 -4.08 26.08
CA LEU A 197 -2.90 -4.54 26.15
C LEU A 197 -2.77 -6.04 25.85
N ARG A 198 -3.88 -6.74 25.56
CA ARG A 198 -3.83 -8.13 25.10
C ARG A 198 -3.14 -8.26 23.75
N GLU A 199 -2.54 -9.42 23.53
CA GLU A 199 -1.80 -9.79 22.32
C GLU A 199 -2.64 -9.73 21.02
N ASP A 200 -3.96 -9.80 21.11
CA ASP A 200 -4.92 -9.76 20.00
C ASP A 200 -5.60 -8.39 19.82
N ALA A 201 -5.01 -7.31 20.35
CA ALA A 201 -5.52 -5.96 20.23
C ALA A 201 -5.61 -5.53 18.75
N ILE A 202 -6.79 -5.74 18.16
CA ILE A 202 -7.06 -5.45 16.74
C ILE A 202 -7.47 -3.99 16.55
N ASN A 203 -6.99 -3.40 15.46
CA ASN A 203 -7.40 -2.12 14.91
C ASN A 203 -8.92 -1.90 14.99
N LEU A 204 -9.36 -0.76 15.53
CA LEU A 204 -10.74 -0.33 15.34
C LEU A 204 -10.87 0.29 13.96
N PHE A 205 -11.99 -0.02 13.31
CA PHE A 205 -12.33 0.58 12.04
C PHE A 205 -13.66 1.30 12.18
N TRP A 206 -13.86 2.34 11.39
CA TRP A 206 -15.20 2.87 11.22
C TRP A 206 -16.05 1.89 10.38
N GLU A 207 -17.37 1.93 10.57
CA GLU A 207 -18.34 1.44 9.60
C GLU A 207 -18.83 2.60 8.73
N ARG A 208 -19.05 3.77 9.36
CA ARG A 208 -19.46 5.01 8.70
C ARG A 208 -19.12 6.23 9.56
N SER A 209 -19.03 7.38 8.92
CA SER A 209 -19.09 8.69 9.57
C SER A 209 -20.21 9.57 9.00
N THR A 210 -20.83 10.38 9.86
CA THR A 210 -21.92 11.27 9.47
C THR A 210 -21.75 12.63 10.15
N ALA A 211 -21.88 13.71 9.39
CA ALA A 211 -21.92 15.06 9.94
C ALA A 211 -23.15 15.23 10.84
N LEU A 212 -22.99 15.95 11.95
CA LEU A 212 -24.08 16.27 12.88
C LEU A 212 -24.41 17.76 12.77
N GLY A 213 -25.46 18.07 12.01
CA GLY A 213 -25.86 19.44 11.69
C GLY A 213 -25.34 19.92 10.34
N ASP A 214 -25.85 21.06 9.90
CA ASP A 214 -25.60 21.58 8.55
C ASP A 214 -24.28 22.37 8.46
N GLU A 215 -23.79 22.89 9.58
CA GLU A 215 -22.54 23.64 9.68
C GLU A 215 -21.75 23.21 10.92
N GLY A 216 -20.57 22.62 10.71
CA GLY A 216 -19.63 22.42 11.79
C GLY A 216 -18.66 21.26 11.63
N ARG A 217 -17.82 21.11 12.65
CA ARG A 217 -16.82 20.05 12.79
C ARG A 217 -17.31 18.92 13.70
N ARG A 218 -18.63 18.82 13.90
CA ARG A 218 -19.30 17.80 14.70
C ARG A 218 -19.63 16.60 13.85
N TRP A 219 -19.11 15.44 14.23
CA TRP A 219 -19.29 14.20 13.49
C TRP A 219 -19.64 13.06 14.42
N ARG A 220 -20.47 12.15 13.94
CA ARG A 220 -20.67 10.82 14.51
C ARG A 220 -19.81 9.83 13.74
N VAL A 221 -18.98 9.09 14.45
CA VAL A 221 -18.22 7.94 13.94
C VAL A 221 -18.89 6.68 14.50
N GLU A 222 -19.33 5.80 13.60
CA GLU A 222 -19.89 4.50 13.94
C GLU A 222 -18.77 3.46 13.79
N LEU A 223 -18.48 2.69 14.83
CA LEU A 223 -17.35 1.76 14.87
C LEU A 223 -17.77 0.35 14.44
N ARG A 224 -16.97 -0.26 13.56
CA ARG A 224 -17.01 -1.70 13.30
C ARG A 224 -16.32 -2.42 14.46
N GLY A 225 -16.99 -3.41 15.04
CA GLY A 225 -16.43 -4.20 16.15
C GLY A 225 -16.45 -3.49 17.51
N ALA A 226 -17.39 -2.55 17.72
CA ALA A 226 -17.49 -1.74 18.93
C ALA A 226 -17.46 -2.51 20.26
N ARG A 227 -17.91 -3.78 20.27
CA ARG A 227 -17.80 -4.67 21.44
C ARG A 227 -16.36 -4.83 21.95
N LYS A 228 -15.35 -4.71 21.08
CA LYS A 228 -13.93 -4.74 21.45
C LYS A 228 -13.50 -3.49 22.22
N VAL A 229 -14.13 -2.35 21.97
CA VAL A 229 -13.88 -1.12 22.74
C VAL A 229 -14.44 -1.23 24.14
N ALA A 230 -15.58 -1.91 24.29
CA ALA A 230 -16.19 -2.15 25.59
C ALA A 230 -15.34 -3.06 26.50
N SER A 231 -14.41 -3.84 25.93
CA SER A 231 -13.48 -4.69 26.70
C SER A 231 -12.16 -4.00 27.06
N TYR A 232 -11.95 -2.74 26.67
CA TYR A 232 -10.75 -2.01 27.07
C TYR A 232 -10.68 -1.88 28.60
N SER A 233 -9.49 -2.11 29.15
CA SER A 233 -9.22 -1.91 30.57
C SER A 233 -9.53 -0.48 31.03
N THR A 234 -9.40 0.49 30.12
CA THR A 234 -9.86 1.87 30.30
C THR A 234 -10.88 2.23 29.22
N PRO A 235 -12.16 2.36 29.57
CA PRO A 235 -13.22 2.71 28.61
C PRO A 235 -13.03 4.09 27.98
N VAL A 236 -13.43 4.20 26.71
CA VAL A 236 -13.50 5.49 26.01
C VAL A 236 -14.53 6.38 26.70
N SER A 237 -14.13 7.62 26.98
CA SER A 237 -14.91 8.58 27.77
C SER A 237 -15.09 9.91 27.02
N VAL A 238 -16.12 10.66 27.41
CA VAL A 238 -16.27 12.06 26.96
C VAL A 238 -15.04 12.85 27.41
N GLY A 239 -14.47 13.65 26.50
CA GLY A 239 -13.24 14.39 26.74
C GLY A 239 -11.99 13.71 26.18
N ASP A 240 -12.03 12.40 25.88
CA ASP A 240 -10.93 11.72 25.18
C ASP A 240 -10.69 12.34 23.80
N LEU A 241 -9.46 12.19 23.30
CA LEU A 241 -9.14 12.58 21.93
C LEU A 241 -9.41 11.39 20.99
N VAL A 242 -9.65 11.69 19.73
CA VAL A 242 -9.92 10.68 18.70
C VAL A 242 -9.19 11.01 17.41
N THR A 243 -8.69 9.99 16.72
CA THR A 243 -8.19 10.07 15.34
C THR A 243 -8.98 9.13 14.44
N VAL A 244 -9.25 9.55 13.20
CA VAL A 244 -9.83 8.73 12.14
C VAL A 244 -8.90 8.82 10.93
N ALA A 245 -8.30 7.70 10.53
CA ALA A 245 -7.23 7.68 9.54
C ALA A 245 -7.57 6.72 8.38
N PRO A 246 -7.79 7.24 7.16
CA PRO A 246 -8.15 6.42 6.00
C PRO A 246 -6.93 5.68 5.44
N ILE A 247 -7.11 4.41 5.07
CA ILE A 247 -6.10 3.65 4.34
C ILE A 247 -6.38 3.85 2.85
N SER A 248 -5.67 4.78 2.19
CA SER A 248 -6.08 5.23 0.85
C SER A 248 -4.95 5.63 -0.09
N TYR A 249 -3.74 5.87 0.42
CA TYR A 249 -2.62 6.37 -0.36
C TYR A 249 -1.31 5.62 -0.05
N PRO A 250 -0.24 5.84 -0.84
CA PRO A 250 1.05 5.18 -0.67
C PRO A 250 1.70 5.41 0.70
N HIS A 251 2.77 4.63 0.93
CA HIS A 251 3.64 4.74 2.10
C HIS A 251 4.50 6.01 2.05
N ALA A 252 5.01 6.47 3.20
CA ALA A 252 5.87 7.64 3.23
C ALA A 252 7.24 7.37 2.58
N LEU A 253 7.81 6.21 2.84
CA LEU A 253 9.03 5.70 2.22
C LEU A 253 8.81 4.27 1.71
N SER A 254 9.16 4.00 0.47
CA SER A 254 9.19 2.64 -0.11
C SER A 254 10.59 2.33 -0.64
N VAL A 255 11.14 1.19 -0.25
CA VAL A 255 12.41 0.64 -0.72
C VAL A 255 12.12 -0.72 -1.34
N SER A 256 12.22 -0.85 -2.66
CA SER A 256 11.82 -2.08 -3.34
C SER A 256 12.83 -2.56 -4.34
N GLY A 257 12.98 -3.89 -4.47
CA GLY A 257 13.95 -4.50 -5.38
C GLY A 257 15.41 -4.12 -5.10
N SER A 258 15.67 -3.55 -3.92
CA SER A 258 16.93 -2.85 -3.62
C SER A 258 17.87 -3.68 -2.74
N GLU A 259 19.13 -3.30 -2.72
CA GLU A 259 20.20 -3.95 -1.97
C GLU A 259 21.13 -2.94 -1.28
N SER A 260 21.41 -3.14 0.01
CA SER A 260 22.38 -2.33 0.75
C SER A 260 22.10 -0.82 0.69
N VAL A 261 20.82 -0.44 0.75
CA VAL A 261 20.40 0.96 0.88
C VAL A 261 20.57 1.40 2.33
N THR A 262 21.24 2.53 2.55
CA THR A 262 21.38 3.12 3.88
C THR A 262 20.65 4.46 3.92
N LEU A 263 19.64 4.57 4.78
CA LEU A 263 19.00 5.84 5.12
C LEU A 263 19.41 6.27 6.53
N GLN A 264 19.93 7.49 6.66
CA GLN A 264 20.50 7.97 7.91
C GLN A 264 20.06 9.39 8.24
N ALA A 265 19.79 9.67 9.53
CA ALA A 265 19.43 10.99 10.03
C ALA A 265 18.21 11.55 9.29
N PHE A 266 17.04 10.94 9.51
CA PHE A 266 15.80 11.35 8.84
C PHE A 266 14.56 11.14 9.68
N HIS A 267 13.54 11.97 9.47
CA HIS A 267 12.27 11.87 10.21
C HIS A 267 11.08 11.67 9.27
N ILE A 268 10.09 10.90 9.74
CA ILE A 268 8.77 10.76 9.13
C ILE A 268 7.73 11.20 10.16
N TYR A 269 6.95 12.23 9.83
CA TYR A 269 5.95 12.81 10.74
C TYR A 269 4.49 12.55 10.34
N GLY A 270 4.29 11.85 9.22
CA GLY A 270 2.98 11.51 8.69
C GLY A 270 3.07 10.39 7.66
N ALA A 271 2.03 9.57 7.52
CA ALA A 271 1.80 8.71 6.36
C ALA A 271 0.32 8.30 6.27
N SER A 272 -0.24 8.18 5.06
CA SER A 272 -1.60 7.60 4.87
C SER A 272 -1.66 6.11 5.23
N SER A 273 -0.52 5.43 5.11
CA SER A 273 -0.35 4.01 5.31
C SER A 273 0.83 3.79 6.25
N MET A 274 1.80 2.96 5.87
CA MET A 274 3.01 2.66 6.63
C MET A 274 4.05 3.77 6.49
N GLY A 275 4.94 3.91 7.49
CA GLY A 275 6.07 4.82 7.44
C GLY A 275 7.10 4.39 6.42
N ILE A 276 7.64 3.18 6.59
CA ILE A 276 8.63 2.56 5.71
C ILE A 276 8.10 1.21 5.25
N VAL A 277 8.17 0.96 3.95
CA VAL A 277 7.98 -0.36 3.38
C VAL A 277 9.21 -0.80 2.64
N GLU A 278 9.73 -1.95 3.04
CA GLU A 278 10.74 -2.68 2.29
C GLU A 278 10.06 -3.87 1.59
N ALA A 279 10.26 -4.01 0.28
CA ALA A 279 9.57 -5.04 -0.50
C ALA A 279 10.46 -5.64 -1.59
N ALA A 280 10.63 -6.97 -1.56
CA ALA A 280 11.44 -7.72 -2.51
C ALA A 280 12.92 -7.26 -2.62
N GLY A 281 13.72 -7.99 -3.39
CA GLY A 281 15.14 -7.69 -3.58
C GLY A 281 16.06 -8.34 -2.55
N ARG A 282 17.34 -7.98 -2.60
CA ARG A 282 18.36 -8.62 -1.73
C ARG A 282 18.34 -8.12 -0.30
N GLY A 283 17.79 -6.93 -0.06
CA GLY A 283 17.69 -6.32 1.26
C GLY A 283 19.06 -6.06 1.90
N GLY A 284 19.11 -6.22 3.22
CA GLY A 284 20.23 -5.74 4.04
C GLY A 284 20.27 -4.22 4.10
N ASN A 285 19.09 -3.59 4.06
CA ASN A 285 18.93 -2.16 4.14
C ASN A 285 19.08 -1.68 5.59
N VAL A 286 19.64 -0.48 5.77
CA VAL A 286 19.98 0.08 7.07
C VAL A 286 19.23 1.39 7.29
N TYR A 287 18.55 1.50 8.43
CA TYR A 287 17.85 2.69 8.88
C TYR A 287 18.46 3.12 10.22
N GLU A 288 19.08 4.29 10.23
CA GLU A 288 19.89 4.75 11.36
C GLU A 288 19.60 6.19 11.74
N ASN A 289 19.57 6.48 13.05
CA ASN A 289 19.30 7.82 13.57
C ASN A 289 18.01 8.39 13.00
N MET A 290 16.97 7.56 12.91
CA MET A 290 15.68 7.95 12.35
C MET A 290 14.61 8.15 13.42
N ARG A 291 13.59 8.92 13.08
CA ARG A 291 12.38 9.07 13.92
C ARG A 291 11.13 8.96 13.08
N ILE A 292 10.28 7.99 13.39
CA ILE A 292 8.90 7.96 12.95
C ILE A 292 8.06 8.35 14.17
N GLY A 293 7.41 9.50 14.12
CA GLY A 293 6.73 10.00 15.32
C GLY A 293 5.91 11.25 15.07
N ARG A 294 5.41 11.87 16.14
CA ARG A 294 4.71 13.15 16.02
C ARG A 294 5.72 14.25 15.73
N ARG A 295 5.34 15.22 14.90
CA ARG A 295 6.13 16.44 14.69
C ARG A 295 6.25 17.21 16.00
N ASP A 296 7.47 17.58 16.38
CA ASP A 296 7.70 18.34 17.61
C ASP A 296 6.96 19.69 17.58
N GLY A 297 6.41 20.09 18.73
CA GLY A 297 5.59 21.30 18.86
C GLY A 297 4.22 21.24 18.18
N SER A 298 3.85 20.12 17.54
CA SER A 298 2.54 19.98 16.90
C SER A 298 1.48 19.39 17.84
N SER A 299 0.21 19.64 17.53
CA SER A 299 -0.94 19.03 18.20
C SER A 299 -1.31 17.64 17.67
N ARG A 300 -0.48 17.05 16.79
CA ARG A 300 -0.72 15.77 16.14
C ARG A 300 -0.80 14.62 17.15
N LEU A 301 -1.72 13.69 16.92
CA LEU A 301 -1.90 12.50 17.74
C LEU A 301 -1.33 11.24 17.08
N LEU A 302 -1.35 11.17 15.75
CA LEU A 302 -0.88 10.03 14.97
C LEU A 302 0.32 10.44 14.11
N SER A 303 1.26 9.50 13.92
CA SER A 303 2.31 9.60 12.91
C SER A 303 1.86 8.89 11.63
N THR A 304 1.88 7.55 11.63
CA THR A 304 1.49 6.72 10.50
C THR A 304 0.18 5.99 10.79
N ASN A 305 -0.62 5.75 9.76
CA ASN A 305 -1.88 5.01 9.92
C ASN A 305 -1.69 3.50 10.04
N ALA A 306 -0.64 2.96 9.43
CA ALA A 306 -0.28 1.56 9.53
C ALA A 306 1.10 1.43 10.20
N ASP A 307 1.85 0.42 9.82
CA ASP A 307 3.11 0.05 10.44
C ASP A 307 4.14 1.19 10.42
N GLY A 308 5.07 1.16 11.37
CA GLY A 308 6.25 2.02 11.36
C GLY A 308 7.21 1.61 10.25
N LEU A 309 7.81 0.44 10.39
CA LEU A 309 8.64 -0.23 9.40
C LEU A 309 8.06 -1.62 9.11
N HIS A 310 7.77 -1.87 7.84
CA HIS A 310 7.23 -3.13 7.36
C HIS A 310 8.12 -3.69 6.24
N SER A 311 8.79 -4.80 6.50
CA SER A 311 9.71 -5.45 5.56
C SER A 311 9.14 -6.78 5.12
N ASN A 312 8.72 -6.85 3.87
CA ASN A 312 8.18 -8.05 3.26
C ASN A 312 9.09 -8.58 2.15
N GLY A 313 9.43 -9.86 2.22
CA GLY A 313 9.96 -10.55 1.05
C GLY A 313 11.40 -10.22 0.63
N VAL A 314 12.17 -9.53 1.46
CA VAL A 314 13.60 -9.25 1.18
C VAL A 314 14.48 -10.42 1.59
N MET A 315 15.54 -10.72 0.84
CA MET A 315 16.40 -11.87 1.17
C MET A 315 17.14 -11.70 2.50
N ARG A 316 17.68 -10.50 2.77
CA ARG A 316 18.30 -10.17 4.07
C ARG A 316 17.46 -9.10 4.75
N GLY A 317 17.09 -9.35 6.00
CA GLY A 317 16.25 -8.45 6.78
C GLY A 317 16.87 -7.07 7.02
N PRO A 318 16.05 -6.09 7.42
CA PRO A 318 16.50 -4.73 7.70
C PRO A 318 17.31 -4.64 8.98
N THR A 319 18.16 -3.61 9.06
CA THR A 319 18.80 -3.17 10.30
C THR A 319 18.23 -1.82 10.72
N LEU A 320 17.67 -1.77 11.92
CA LEU A 320 17.24 -0.55 12.60
C LEU A 320 18.18 -0.27 13.77
N ARG A 321 18.77 0.93 13.84
CA ARG A 321 19.64 1.28 14.97
C ARG A 321 19.53 2.75 15.38
N SER A 322 19.71 3.02 16.67
CA SER A 322 19.75 4.38 17.22
C SER A 322 18.53 5.22 16.81
N SER A 323 17.33 4.62 16.85
CA SER A 323 16.13 5.18 16.21
C SER A 323 14.89 5.14 17.10
N GLU A 324 13.89 5.95 16.75
CA GLU A 324 12.58 5.98 17.40
C GLU A 324 11.48 5.64 16.39
N ILE A 325 10.55 4.76 16.76
CA ILE A 325 9.29 4.55 16.02
C ILE A 325 8.15 4.63 17.03
N ALA A 326 7.20 5.54 16.79
CA ALA A 326 6.13 5.82 17.71
C ALA A 326 4.84 6.33 17.08
N PHE A 327 3.74 6.18 17.83
CA PHE A 327 2.42 6.72 17.50
C PHE A 327 1.88 6.25 16.15
N THR A 328 2.08 4.96 15.86
CA THR A 328 1.62 4.30 14.64
C THR A 328 0.25 3.65 14.85
N GLY A 329 -0.53 3.55 13.78
CA GLY A 329 -1.83 2.88 13.82
C GLY A 329 -1.74 1.36 13.66
N ASP A 330 -0.55 0.76 13.63
CA ASP A 330 -0.31 -0.69 13.59
C ASP A 330 1.06 -1.02 14.22
N ASP A 331 1.66 -2.16 13.88
CA ASP A 331 2.97 -2.60 14.38
C ASP A 331 4.10 -1.57 14.15
N LEU A 332 5.04 -1.41 15.09
CA LEU A 332 6.17 -0.49 14.86
C LEU A 332 7.23 -1.10 13.95
N PHE A 333 7.44 -2.40 14.06
CA PHE A 333 8.41 -3.15 13.28
C PHE A 333 7.83 -4.51 12.91
N ASN A 334 7.71 -4.80 11.62
CA ASN A 334 7.21 -6.08 11.11
C ASN A 334 8.16 -6.60 10.03
N VAL A 335 8.71 -7.80 10.23
CA VAL A 335 9.53 -8.47 9.22
C VAL A 335 8.94 -9.85 8.97
N HIS A 336 8.59 -10.11 7.71
CA HIS A 336 7.98 -11.36 7.31
C HIS A 336 8.34 -11.76 5.86
N ASN A 337 8.19 -13.05 5.56
CA ASN A 337 8.13 -13.56 4.19
C ASN A 337 6.66 -13.89 3.82
N SER A 338 6.43 -14.56 2.70
CA SER A 338 5.09 -15.01 2.30
C SER A 338 4.93 -16.52 2.39
N ILE A 339 3.76 -16.95 2.84
CA ILE A 339 3.30 -18.33 2.74
C ILE A 339 2.50 -18.46 1.44
N SER A 340 3.03 -19.22 0.49
CA SER A 340 2.32 -19.55 -0.75
C SER A 340 1.47 -20.82 -0.59
N VAL A 341 0.46 -20.98 -1.43
CA VAL A 341 -0.47 -22.13 -1.37
C VAL A 341 -0.48 -22.85 -2.71
N VAL A 342 -0.34 -24.18 -2.68
CA VAL A 342 -0.48 -25.01 -3.88
C VAL A 342 -1.95 -25.06 -4.27
N ILE A 343 -2.21 -24.74 -5.55
CA ILE A 343 -3.56 -24.72 -6.12
C ILE A 343 -3.78 -25.85 -7.12
N ASP A 344 -2.70 -26.41 -7.69
CA ASP A 344 -2.76 -27.58 -8.55
C ASP A 344 -1.42 -28.32 -8.64
N ARG A 345 -1.47 -29.59 -9.06
CA ARG A 345 -0.30 -30.42 -9.40
C ARG A 345 -0.46 -30.91 -10.83
N LEU A 346 0.44 -30.48 -11.72
CA LEU A 346 0.39 -30.84 -13.15
C LEU A 346 1.09 -32.16 -13.44
N SER A 347 2.17 -32.43 -12.71
CA SER A 347 2.94 -33.67 -12.78
C SER A 347 3.64 -33.93 -11.45
N ASP A 348 4.44 -34.99 -11.35
CA ASP A 348 5.22 -35.27 -10.14
C ASP A 348 6.32 -34.24 -9.88
N THR A 349 6.64 -33.40 -10.86
CA THR A 349 7.71 -32.40 -10.77
C THR A 349 7.21 -30.97 -10.97
N GLU A 350 5.90 -30.78 -11.16
CA GLU A 350 5.33 -29.48 -11.54
C GLU A 350 4.08 -29.16 -10.73
N ILE A 351 4.13 -28.04 -10.02
CA ILE A 351 3.03 -27.55 -9.19
C ILE A 351 2.69 -26.10 -9.55
N VAL A 352 1.43 -25.76 -9.41
CA VAL A 352 0.94 -24.40 -9.55
C VAL A 352 0.67 -23.86 -8.16
N VAL A 353 1.23 -22.69 -7.87
CA VAL A 353 1.06 -22.03 -6.57
C VAL A 353 0.49 -20.63 -6.74
N VAL A 354 -0.29 -20.21 -5.76
CA VAL A 354 -0.67 -18.81 -5.58
C VAL A 354 0.31 -18.17 -4.61
N ASP A 355 0.96 -17.10 -5.07
CA ASP A 355 1.80 -16.23 -4.27
C ASP A 355 0.97 -14.99 -3.87
N PRO A 356 0.38 -14.98 -2.66
CA PRO A 356 -0.59 -13.98 -2.25
C PRO A 356 0.01 -12.60 -1.99
N LYS A 357 1.34 -12.51 -1.88
CA LYS A 357 2.06 -11.26 -1.56
C LYS A 357 2.92 -10.77 -2.70
N ASP A 358 2.99 -11.53 -3.80
CA ASP A 358 3.77 -11.18 -4.97
C ASP A 358 5.26 -10.94 -4.65
N ILE A 359 5.84 -11.87 -3.89
CA ILE A 359 7.20 -11.78 -3.36
C ILE A 359 8.10 -12.81 -4.01
N ILE A 360 7.60 -14.03 -4.19
CA ILE A 360 8.45 -15.20 -4.42
C ILE A 360 8.90 -15.25 -5.87
N PHE A 361 8.09 -14.76 -6.81
CA PHE A 361 8.43 -14.81 -8.24
C PHE A 361 9.75 -14.11 -8.57
N ASP A 362 10.01 -12.95 -7.96
CA ASP A 362 11.14 -12.09 -8.33
C ASP A 362 12.46 -12.46 -7.62
N VAL A 363 12.39 -13.27 -6.56
CA VAL A 363 13.55 -13.63 -5.73
C VAL A 363 14.05 -15.05 -5.94
N LEU A 364 13.19 -15.95 -6.43
CA LEU A 364 13.53 -17.37 -6.57
C LEU A 364 14.40 -17.66 -7.79
N LYS A 365 15.32 -18.59 -7.61
CA LYS A 365 16.21 -19.08 -8.67
C LYS A 365 16.25 -20.61 -8.69
N LYS A 366 16.77 -21.13 -9.81
CA LYS A 366 17.11 -22.55 -9.94
C LYS A 366 17.98 -23.00 -8.76
N GLY A 367 17.63 -24.15 -8.18
CA GLY A 367 18.32 -24.75 -7.06
C GLY A 367 17.83 -24.31 -5.69
N ASP A 368 16.98 -23.27 -5.59
CA ASP A 368 16.37 -22.90 -4.31
C ASP A 368 15.49 -24.05 -3.79
N GLU A 369 15.61 -24.33 -2.50
CA GLU A 369 14.88 -25.41 -1.85
C GLU A 369 13.57 -24.91 -1.23
N PHE A 370 12.53 -25.71 -1.42
CA PHE A 370 11.24 -25.50 -0.81
C PHE A 370 10.90 -26.60 0.17
N ALA A 371 10.14 -26.22 1.19
CA ALA A 371 9.50 -27.16 2.11
C ALA A 371 7.98 -27.06 1.98
N PHE A 372 7.33 -28.22 1.95
CA PHE A 372 5.89 -28.37 1.82
C PHE A 372 5.28 -28.78 3.15
N TYR A 373 4.14 -28.19 3.49
CA TYR A 373 3.46 -28.43 4.74
C TYR A 373 1.97 -28.62 4.54
N ASP A 374 1.39 -29.51 5.33
CA ASP A 374 -0.06 -29.69 5.38
C ASP A 374 -0.72 -28.41 5.88
N VAL A 375 -1.76 -27.89 5.22
CA VAL A 375 -2.33 -26.58 5.56
C VAL A 375 -2.96 -26.52 6.96
N ASN A 376 -3.46 -27.65 7.47
CA ASN A 376 -4.19 -27.70 8.73
C ASN A 376 -3.27 -28.01 9.91
N SER A 377 -2.58 -29.16 9.83
CA SER A 377 -1.66 -29.63 10.87
C SER A 377 -0.30 -28.92 10.81
N ARG A 378 0.05 -28.35 9.64
CA ARG A 378 1.35 -27.74 9.34
C ARG A 378 2.50 -28.72 9.55
N ALA A 379 2.22 -30.02 9.44
CA ALA A 379 3.24 -31.05 9.47
C ALA A 379 4.08 -30.94 8.18
N PRO A 380 5.41 -31.11 8.24
CA PRO A 380 6.24 -31.17 7.05
C PRO A 380 5.84 -32.39 6.21
N ILE A 381 5.78 -32.21 4.90
CA ILE A 381 5.41 -33.23 3.91
C ILE A 381 6.64 -33.66 3.12
N ALA A 382 7.33 -32.68 2.53
CA ALA A 382 8.45 -32.91 1.62
C ALA A 382 9.34 -31.67 1.53
N THR A 383 10.55 -31.85 1.00
CA THR A 383 11.36 -30.77 0.47
C THR A 383 11.73 -31.06 -0.98
N GLY A 384 12.08 -30.03 -1.74
CA GLY A 384 12.54 -30.20 -3.12
C GLY A 384 13.22 -28.95 -3.68
N PRO A 385 14.34 -29.10 -4.40
CA PRO A 385 14.99 -27.98 -5.09
C PRO A 385 14.33 -27.71 -6.43
N LEU A 386 14.22 -26.42 -6.77
CA LEU A 386 13.76 -25.99 -8.09
C LEU A 386 14.72 -26.43 -9.21
N SER A 387 14.18 -26.94 -10.31
CA SER A 387 14.95 -27.25 -11.53
C SER A 387 15.15 -26.03 -12.44
N SER A 388 14.29 -25.02 -12.31
CA SER A 388 14.28 -23.77 -13.08
C SER A 388 13.78 -22.59 -12.22
N PRO A 389 14.02 -21.33 -12.62
CA PRO A 389 13.32 -20.19 -12.04
C PRO A 389 11.79 -20.31 -12.18
N PRO A 390 10.99 -19.67 -11.31
CA PRO A 390 9.54 -19.73 -11.40
C PRO A 390 9.04 -19.15 -12.72
N LEU A 391 7.94 -19.69 -13.24
CA LEU A 391 7.28 -19.20 -14.44
C LEU A 391 5.91 -18.63 -14.10
N LEU A 392 5.47 -17.58 -14.80
CA LEU A 392 4.07 -17.14 -14.70
C LEU A 392 3.17 -18.23 -15.26
N PHE A 393 2.11 -18.57 -14.52
CA PHE A 393 1.15 -19.56 -14.96
C PHE A 393 -0.06 -18.88 -15.61
N ASP A 394 -0.28 -19.15 -16.88
CA ASP A 394 -1.38 -18.61 -17.69
C ASP A 394 -2.43 -19.68 -18.08
N GLY A 395 -2.30 -20.89 -17.54
CA GLY A 395 -3.17 -22.02 -17.87
C GLY A 395 -4.65 -21.74 -17.59
N ALA A 396 -5.52 -22.06 -18.55
CA ALA A 396 -6.95 -21.80 -18.43
C ALA A 396 -7.57 -22.46 -17.18
N GLY A 397 -8.53 -21.78 -16.55
CA GLY A 397 -9.30 -22.32 -15.43
C GLY A 397 -8.70 -22.09 -14.04
N TRP A 398 -7.55 -21.42 -13.92
CA TRP A 398 -6.93 -21.15 -12.62
C TRP A 398 -7.77 -20.25 -11.69
N PRO A 399 -8.53 -19.24 -12.17
CA PRO A 399 -9.40 -18.45 -11.29
C PRO A 399 -10.50 -19.32 -10.65
N GLU A 400 -11.08 -20.25 -11.42
CA GLU A 400 -12.09 -21.20 -10.97
C GLU A 400 -11.50 -22.18 -9.94
N ARG A 401 -10.25 -22.63 -10.15
CA ARG A 401 -9.53 -23.48 -9.18
C ARG A 401 -9.31 -22.75 -7.86
N ILE A 402 -8.90 -21.49 -7.88
CA ILE A 402 -8.79 -20.69 -6.65
C ILE A 402 -10.17 -20.47 -6.02
N GLY A 403 -11.21 -20.24 -6.82
CA GLY A 403 -12.60 -20.17 -6.33
C GLY A 403 -13.01 -21.43 -5.59
N SER A 404 -12.72 -22.61 -6.16
CA SER A 404 -12.99 -23.92 -5.55
C SER A 404 -12.16 -24.17 -4.29
N LEU A 405 -10.86 -23.83 -4.33
CA LEU A 405 -9.95 -23.86 -3.19
C LEU A 405 -10.51 -23.02 -2.03
N ARG A 406 -10.89 -21.77 -2.29
CA ARG A 406 -11.50 -20.88 -1.29
C ARG A 406 -12.81 -21.44 -0.75
N ALA A 407 -13.68 -21.97 -1.61
CA ALA A 407 -14.95 -22.57 -1.18
C ALA A 407 -14.73 -23.77 -0.24
N THR A 408 -13.72 -24.58 -0.52
CA THR A 408 -13.33 -25.70 0.35
C THR A 408 -12.71 -25.21 1.65
N LEU A 409 -11.76 -24.29 1.59
CA LEU A 409 -11.11 -23.72 2.78
C LEU A 409 -12.11 -23.02 3.70
N ARG A 410 -13.15 -22.35 3.18
CA ARG A 410 -14.21 -21.74 4.02
C ARG A 410 -14.88 -22.72 4.97
N ARG A 411 -14.87 -24.02 4.68
CA ARG A 411 -15.42 -25.08 5.55
C ARG A 411 -14.45 -25.54 6.65
N HIS A 412 -13.16 -25.27 6.51
CA HIS A 412 -12.11 -25.84 7.37
C HIS A 412 -11.26 -24.76 8.06
N ASN A 413 -10.95 -23.67 7.37
CA ASN A 413 -10.22 -22.52 7.85
C ASN A 413 -10.72 -21.24 7.15
N LEU A 414 -11.65 -20.53 7.82
CA LEU A 414 -12.25 -19.30 7.29
C LEU A 414 -11.23 -18.16 7.15
N ALA A 415 -10.22 -18.12 8.03
CA ALA A 415 -9.16 -17.12 8.02
C ALA A 415 -8.39 -17.22 6.71
N LEU A 416 -7.76 -18.38 6.48
CA LEU A 416 -6.99 -18.66 5.27
C LEU A 416 -7.81 -18.46 3.97
N ALA A 417 -9.07 -18.89 3.96
CA ALA A 417 -9.94 -18.70 2.79
C ALA A 417 -10.21 -17.23 2.46
N SER A 418 -10.16 -16.37 3.47
CA SER A 418 -10.32 -14.92 3.35
C SER A 418 -9.04 -14.26 2.84
N SER A 419 -7.87 -14.76 3.24
CA SER A 419 -6.54 -14.30 2.85
C SER A 419 -6.21 -14.53 1.38
N LEU A 420 -6.75 -15.60 0.79
CA LEU A 420 -6.55 -15.92 -0.62
C LEU A 420 -7.34 -14.96 -1.52
N SER A 421 -6.73 -13.83 -1.88
CA SER A 421 -7.31 -12.80 -2.73
C SER A 421 -6.66 -12.75 -4.11
N LEU A 422 -7.46 -12.99 -5.16
CA LEU A 422 -7.02 -12.92 -6.56
C LEU A 422 -6.52 -11.53 -6.99
N ALA A 423 -6.96 -10.47 -6.32
CA ALA A 423 -6.65 -9.11 -6.73
C ALA A 423 -5.17 -8.72 -6.52
N LEU A 424 -4.46 -9.45 -5.67
CA LEU A 424 -3.09 -9.14 -5.25
C LEU A 424 -2.11 -10.31 -5.42
N SER A 425 -2.58 -11.43 -6.00
CA SER A 425 -1.76 -12.64 -6.09
C SER A 425 -1.19 -12.83 -7.49
N ARG A 426 0.08 -13.24 -7.59
CA ARG A 426 0.59 -13.92 -8.79
C ARG A 426 0.32 -15.41 -8.69
N VAL A 427 0.10 -16.04 -9.84
CA VAL A 427 0.02 -17.50 -9.94
C VAL A 427 1.21 -17.97 -10.76
N ILE A 428 1.99 -18.87 -10.18
CA ILE A 428 3.27 -19.28 -10.74
C ILE A 428 3.36 -20.79 -10.82
N LEU A 429 4.09 -21.26 -11.82
CA LEU A 429 4.48 -22.64 -12.02
C LEU A 429 5.87 -22.83 -11.43
N LEU A 430 5.98 -23.79 -10.51
CA LEU A 430 7.25 -24.22 -9.94
C LEU A 430 7.59 -25.61 -10.48
N GLN A 431 8.82 -25.75 -10.97
CA GLN A 431 9.34 -27.01 -11.50
C GLN A 431 10.46 -27.52 -10.59
N PHE A 432 10.41 -28.80 -10.25
CA PHE A 432 11.31 -29.43 -9.30
C PHE A 432 12.27 -30.39 -9.99
N LYS A 433 13.46 -30.56 -9.42
CA LYS A 433 14.48 -31.47 -9.95
C LYS A 433 14.09 -32.94 -9.77
N GLU A 434 13.36 -33.24 -8.71
CA GLU A 434 12.99 -34.58 -8.28
C GLU A 434 11.47 -34.70 -8.16
N SER A 435 10.95 -35.91 -8.30
CA SER A 435 9.53 -36.19 -8.10
C SER A 435 9.12 -35.89 -6.67
N LEU A 436 8.13 -35.02 -6.49
CA LEU A 436 7.49 -34.73 -5.21
C LEU A 436 6.53 -35.86 -4.84
N PRO A 437 6.39 -36.21 -3.55
CA PRO A 437 5.46 -37.26 -3.14
C PRO A 437 4.00 -36.84 -3.41
N ALA A 438 3.12 -37.81 -3.64
CA ALA A 438 1.70 -37.59 -3.97
C ALA A 438 0.95 -36.71 -2.94
N ALA A 439 1.43 -36.66 -1.70
CA ALA A 439 0.89 -35.81 -0.64
C ALA A 439 1.07 -34.30 -0.91
N VAL A 440 2.02 -33.90 -1.78
CA VAL A 440 2.11 -32.51 -2.27
C VAL A 440 1.04 -32.30 -3.34
N GLN A 441 -0.04 -31.65 -2.96
CA GLN A 441 -1.21 -31.43 -3.81
C GLN A 441 -1.89 -30.10 -3.44
N ALA A 442 -3.02 -29.77 -4.08
CA ALA A 442 -3.83 -28.62 -3.68
C ALA A 442 -4.09 -28.64 -2.15
N PHE A 443 -4.16 -27.45 -1.53
CA PHE A 443 -4.23 -27.29 -0.07
C PHE A 443 -2.95 -27.66 0.69
N THR A 444 -1.79 -27.72 0.02
CA THR A 444 -0.51 -27.69 0.72
C THR A 444 0.04 -26.27 0.75
N THR A 445 0.72 -25.93 1.83
CA THR A 445 1.40 -24.64 2.00
C THR A 445 2.88 -24.81 1.71
N LEU A 446 3.46 -23.72 1.21
CA LEU A 446 4.84 -23.67 0.77
C LEU A 446 5.61 -22.71 1.67
N GLY A 447 6.59 -23.24 2.40
CA GLY A 447 7.59 -22.47 3.14
C GLY A 447 8.87 -22.33 2.30
N GLN A 448 9.40 -21.12 2.23
CA GLN A 448 10.66 -20.85 1.53
C GLN A 448 11.85 -21.22 2.43
N GLY A 449 12.67 -22.19 2.01
CA GLY A 449 13.89 -22.58 2.75
C GLY A 449 15.04 -21.58 2.64
N VAL A 450 14.89 -20.52 1.84
CA VAL A 450 15.95 -19.54 1.50
C VAL A 450 16.17 -18.43 2.55
N GLY A 451 15.49 -18.48 3.70
CA GLY A 451 15.72 -17.53 4.79
C GLY A 451 15.32 -16.09 4.46
N ILE A 452 14.24 -15.88 3.71
CA ILE A 452 13.73 -14.53 3.43
C ILE A 452 13.39 -13.80 4.73
N GLY A 453 13.84 -12.56 4.82
CA GLY A 453 13.75 -11.69 6.00
C GLY A 453 14.79 -12.02 7.07
N SER A 454 15.63 -13.05 6.88
CA SER A 454 16.60 -13.50 7.89
C SER A 454 17.67 -12.43 8.16
N GLY A 455 18.13 -12.39 9.40
CA GLY A 455 19.19 -11.47 9.83
C GLY A 455 18.68 -10.06 10.13
N SER A 456 17.37 -9.89 10.31
CA SER A 456 16.82 -8.60 10.72
C SER A 456 17.33 -8.21 12.12
N SER A 457 17.57 -6.93 12.34
CA SER A 457 18.04 -6.46 13.64
C SER A 457 17.47 -5.12 14.07
N ILE A 458 17.28 -4.98 15.38
CA ILE A 458 16.93 -3.72 16.05
C ILE A 458 17.91 -3.52 17.20
N SER A 459 18.56 -2.37 17.25
CA SER A 459 19.49 -2.05 18.33
C SER A 459 19.37 -0.61 18.81
N ASP A 460 19.61 -0.38 20.11
CA ASP A 460 19.78 0.97 20.68
C ASP A 460 18.62 1.91 20.30
N SER A 461 17.39 1.40 20.34
CA SER A 461 16.21 2.08 19.78
C SER A 461 15.06 2.18 20.78
N TRP A 462 14.09 3.05 20.48
CA TRP A 462 12.88 3.23 21.28
C TRP A 462 11.63 3.02 20.44
N LEU A 463 10.88 1.97 20.78
CA LEU A 463 9.66 1.57 20.08
C LEU A 463 8.50 1.72 21.06
N HIS A 464 7.58 2.66 20.81
CA HIS A 464 6.50 2.93 21.76
C HIS A 464 5.18 3.44 21.16
N ASP A 465 4.10 3.34 21.94
CA ASP A 465 2.78 3.91 21.59
C ASP A 465 2.24 3.48 20.21
N SER A 466 2.44 2.23 19.80
CA SER A 466 1.64 1.66 18.69
C SER A 466 0.21 1.38 19.13
N TYR A 467 -0.65 1.19 18.12
CA TYR A 467 -1.97 0.61 18.32
C TYR A 467 -1.88 -0.89 18.60
N ALA A 468 -1.08 -1.62 17.82
CA ALA A 468 -0.97 -3.08 17.84
C ALA A 468 0.30 -3.55 18.58
N ARG A 469 1.21 -4.26 17.90
CA ARG A 469 2.43 -4.80 18.53
C ARG A 469 3.57 -3.80 18.43
N LEU A 470 4.62 -4.01 19.22
CA LEU A 470 5.85 -3.22 19.09
C LEU A 470 6.76 -3.83 18.04
N ALA A 471 6.92 -5.15 18.05
CA ALA A 471 7.68 -5.85 17.04
C ALA A 471 7.02 -7.19 16.69
N LEU A 472 6.94 -7.49 15.40
CA LEU A 472 6.51 -8.78 14.86
C LEU A 472 7.71 -9.41 14.13
N ALA A 473 8.39 -10.33 14.81
CA ALA A 473 9.54 -11.07 14.33
C ALA A 473 9.11 -12.43 13.77
N THR A 474 8.74 -12.46 12.48
CA THR A 474 8.32 -13.70 11.80
C THR A 474 9.38 -14.24 10.82
N ALA A 475 10.58 -13.68 10.87
CA ALA A 475 11.77 -14.14 10.16
C ALA A 475 12.84 -14.67 11.13
N SER A 476 13.60 -15.66 10.66
CA SER A 476 14.68 -16.29 11.44
C SER A 476 15.89 -15.38 11.62
N ASP A 477 16.78 -15.72 12.56
CA ASP A 477 18.04 -15.00 12.82
C ASP A 477 17.81 -13.51 13.16
N THR A 478 16.65 -13.22 13.77
CA THR A 478 16.28 -11.86 14.18
C THR A 478 16.91 -11.52 15.53
N ARG A 479 17.57 -10.36 15.62
CA ARG A 479 18.21 -9.88 16.86
C ARG A 479 17.65 -8.53 17.30
N ILE A 480 17.05 -8.50 18.49
CA ILE A 480 16.54 -7.31 19.15
C ILE A 480 17.38 -7.07 20.39
N GLU A 481 18.09 -5.95 20.47
CA GLU A 481 19.09 -5.72 21.52
C GLU A 481 19.06 -4.27 22.04
N ARG A 482 19.08 -4.07 23.36
CA ARG A 482 19.08 -2.73 23.97
C ARG A 482 17.95 -1.84 23.43
N VAL A 483 16.76 -2.41 23.31
CA VAL A 483 15.57 -1.68 22.87
C VAL A 483 14.72 -1.32 24.08
N LEU A 484 14.29 -0.06 24.16
CA LEU A 484 13.20 0.33 25.04
C LEU A 484 11.88 0.11 24.28
N PHE A 485 11.11 -0.85 24.75
CA PHE A 485 9.75 -1.13 24.34
C PHE A 485 8.81 -0.51 25.36
N GLN A 486 7.87 0.34 24.92
CA GLN A 486 7.02 1.04 25.87
C GLN A 486 5.58 1.21 25.43
N ARG A 487 4.62 0.99 26.33
CA ARG A 487 3.19 1.27 26.11
C ARG A 487 2.73 0.71 24.76
N SER A 488 2.76 -0.61 24.57
CA SER A 488 2.01 -1.32 23.50
C SER A 488 2.00 -2.84 23.63
N GLY A 489 1.51 -3.58 22.64
CA GLY A 489 1.30 -5.05 22.68
C GLY A 489 2.55 -5.92 22.95
N GLY A 490 3.77 -5.35 22.92
CA GLY A 490 5.01 -6.09 23.19
C GLY A 490 5.66 -6.68 21.94
N VAL A 491 6.52 -7.68 22.13
CA VAL A 491 7.28 -8.36 21.06
C VAL A 491 6.65 -9.71 20.75
N HIS A 492 6.31 -9.94 19.48
CA HIS A 492 5.73 -11.18 18.99
C HIS A 492 6.74 -11.91 18.11
N ILE A 493 6.94 -13.21 18.37
CA ILE A 493 7.92 -14.06 17.72
C ILE A 493 7.22 -15.26 17.09
N GLY A 494 7.34 -15.40 15.77
CA GLY A 494 6.77 -16.49 14.99
C GLY A 494 5.38 -16.21 14.42
N ILE A 495 4.91 -17.15 13.62
CA ILE A 495 3.67 -17.01 12.82
C ILE A 495 2.40 -17.18 13.65
N GLU A 496 1.35 -16.45 13.29
CA GLU A 496 0.02 -16.62 13.88
C GLU A 496 -0.62 -17.97 13.50
N ASP A 497 -1.40 -18.51 14.44
CA ASP A 497 -1.97 -19.86 14.36
C ASP A 497 -3.24 -19.97 13.48
N ASP A 498 -3.68 -18.93 12.79
CA ASP A 498 -4.84 -19.02 11.89
C ASP A 498 -4.48 -18.89 10.41
N LEU A 499 -3.21 -18.55 10.11
CA LEU A 499 -2.71 -18.23 8.77
C LEU A 499 -3.50 -17.09 8.09
N TRP A 500 -4.12 -16.20 8.87
CA TRP A 500 -4.92 -15.10 8.34
C TRP A 500 -4.11 -14.17 7.43
N TRP A 501 -2.83 -13.99 7.72
CA TRP A 501 -2.00 -13.05 6.95
C TRP A 501 -1.25 -13.71 5.79
N LEU A 502 -1.08 -15.04 5.82
CA LEU A 502 -0.15 -15.75 4.93
C LEU A 502 1.25 -15.13 4.96
N GLU A 503 1.68 -14.75 6.16
CA GLU A 503 2.95 -14.08 6.45
C GLU A 503 3.80 -14.95 7.38
N GLY A 504 5.10 -14.96 7.12
CA GLY A 504 6.11 -15.65 7.94
C GLY A 504 6.36 -17.11 7.56
N ASP A 505 7.29 -17.76 8.27
CA ASP A 505 7.72 -19.11 7.93
C ASP A 505 6.82 -20.18 8.58
N ILE A 506 6.16 -20.99 7.75
CA ILE A 506 5.31 -22.10 8.18
C ILE A 506 6.08 -23.17 8.98
N ALA A 507 7.40 -23.30 8.74
CA ALA A 507 8.31 -24.14 9.51
C ALA A 507 8.44 -23.66 10.97
N GLY A 508 8.14 -22.38 11.19
CA GLY A 508 8.52 -21.64 12.38
C GLY A 508 9.77 -20.81 12.18
N VAL A 509 9.97 -19.84 13.06
CA VAL A 509 11.20 -19.03 13.10
C VAL A 509 12.24 -19.70 14.00
N ARG A 510 13.52 -19.50 13.67
CA ARG A 510 14.64 -19.97 14.49
C ARG A 510 15.61 -18.85 14.85
N ASN A 511 16.37 -19.04 15.93
CA ASN A 511 17.44 -18.14 16.35
C ASN A 511 16.97 -16.69 16.50
N VAL A 512 15.88 -16.48 17.24
CA VAL A 512 15.37 -15.14 17.55
C VAL A 512 15.85 -14.73 18.94
N GLN A 513 16.48 -13.58 19.04
CA GLN A 513 17.09 -13.10 20.29
C GLN A 513 16.47 -11.77 20.68
N VAL A 514 16.03 -11.66 21.94
CA VAL A 514 15.65 -10.40 22.58
C VAL A 514 16.56 -10.26 23.79
N VAL A 515 17.48 -9.29 23.75
CA VAL A 515 18.58 -9.19 24.69
C VAL A 515 18.71 -7.77 25.25
N ASP A 516 19.02 -7.66 26.54
CA ASP A 516 19.30 -6.39 27.24
C ASP A 516 18.26 -5.29 27.01
N SER A 517 17.00 -5.68 26.77
CA SER A 517 15.91 -4.78 26.40
C SER A 517 14.99 -4.49 27.59
N ILE A 518 14.37 -3.32 27.59
CA ILE A 518 13.42 -2.91 28.63
C ILE A 518 12.02 -2.94 28.02
N LEU A 519 11.12 -3.71 28.61
CA LEU A 519 9.72 -3.81 28.21
C LEU A 519 8.85 -3.19 29.30
N GLN A 520 8.45 -1.94 29.08
CA GLN A 520 7.72 -1.12 30.04
C GLN A 520 6.27 -0.92 29.62
N GLU A 521 5.32 -1.26 30.49
CA GLU A 521 3.87 -1.09 30.21
C GLU A 521 3.46 -1.78 28.88
N CYS A 522 4.10 -2.91 28.60
CA CYS A 522 3.80 -3.75 27.45
C CYS A 522 2.64 -4.69 27.74
N GLY A 523 2.16 -5.37 26.69
CA GLY A 523 1.15 -6.41 26.80
C GLY A 523 1.51 -7.54 27.75
N GLU A 524 0.51 -8.36 28.09
CA GLU A 524 0.71 -9.59 28.88
C GLU A 524 0.36 -10.81 28.02
N PRO A 525 1.36 -11.62 27.60
CA PRO A 525 2.79 -11.50 27.90
C PRO A 525 3.50 -10.37 27.12
N ALA A 526 4.58 -9.82 27.69
CA ALA A 526 5.35 -8.73 27.05
C ALA A 526 6.21 -9.22 25.87
N VAL A 527 6.57 -10.51 25.89
CA VAL A 527 7.14 -11.24 24.75
C VAL A 527 6.29 -12.49 24.54
N HIS A 528 5.64 -12.59 23.39
CA HIS A 528 4.87 -13.75 22.97
C HIS A 528 5.64 -14.52 21.90
N ALA A 529 5.94 -15.79 22.16
CA ALA A 529 6.58 -16.68 21.18
C ALA A 529 5.64 -17.83 20.85
N THR A 530 5.39 -18.04 19.55
CA THR A 530 4.46 -19.07 19.09
C THR A 530 5.09 -20.46 19.22
N ARG A 531 4.27 -21.53 19.21
CA ARG A 531 4.74 -22.91 19.43
C ARG A 531 5.80 -23.40 18.43
N ARG A 532 5.94 -22.70 17.31
CA ARG A 532 6.89 -23.05 16.24
C ARG A 532 8.16 -22.20 16.27
N ALA A 533 8.24 -21.19 17.13
CA ALA A 533 9.47 -20.47 17.37
C ALA A 533 10.48 -21.40 18.08
N ARG A 534 11.67 -21.55 17.52
CA ARG A 534 12.76 -22.39 18.05
C ARG A 534 13.97 -21.53 18.35
N ASP A 535 14.79 -21.99 19.29
CA ASP A 535 16.05 -21.33 19.67
C ASP A 535 15.85 -19.84 20.02
N VAL A 536 14.75 -19.56 20.73
CA VAL A 536 14.44 -18.21 21.21
C VAL A 536 15.26 -17.92 22.45
N VAL A 537 16.07 -16.86 22.40
CA VAL A 537 16.91 -16.41 23.51
C VAL A 537 16.34 -15.12 24.10
N LEU A 538 15.96 -15.17 25.37
CA LEU A 538 15.60 -14.01 26.17
C LEU A 538 16.66 -13.84 27.26
N HIS A 539 17.49 -12.80 27.17
CA HIS A 539 18.61 -12.60 28.11
C HIS A 539 18.73 -11.13 28.54
N GLY A 540 19.01 -10.87 29.82
CA GLY A 540 19.25 -9.50 30.31
C GLY A 540 18.06 -8.52 30.21
N ASN A 541 16.87 -8.99 29.83
CA ASN A 541 15.72 -8.12 29.66
C ASN A 541 15.08 -7.72 31.00
N THR A 542 14.56 -6.50 31.07
CA THR A 542 13.79 -6.00 32.22
C THR A 542 12.34 -5.78 31.82
N ILE A 543 11.39 -6.39 32.56
CA ILE A 543 9.94 -6.17 32.35
C ILE A 543 9.40 -5.30 33.49
N GLN A 544 8.81 -4.16 33.15
CA GLN A 544 8.25 -3.19 34.11
C GLN A 544 6.75 -3.01 33.85
N ARG A 545 5.91 -3.35 34.83
CA ARG A 545 4.44 -3.29 34.70
C ARG A 545 3.81 -1.97 35.16
N HIS A 546 4.56 -1.17 35.92
CA HIS A 546 4.09 0.11 36.46
C HIS A 546 5.04 1.24 36.09
N SER A 547 4.47 2.43 35.90
CA SER A 547 5.16 3.64 35.50
C SER A 547 6.12 4.12 36.59
N GLN A 548 7.30 3.51 36.70
CA GLN A 548 8.46 4.32 37.00
C GLN A 548 8.80 5.07 35.71
N GLN A 549 8.89 6.40 35.81
CA GLN A 549 9.25 7.23 34.68
C GLN A 549 10.70 6.93 34.31
N VAL A 550 10.91 6.01 33.36
CA VAL A 550 12.23 5.77 32.79
C VAL A 550 12.47 6.93 31.82
N PRO A 551 13.53 7.74 32.03
CA PRO A 551 13.89 8.76 31.06
C PRO A 551 14.13 8.10 29.70
N ALA A 552 13.90 8.85 28.61
CA ALA A 552 14.24 8.37 27.27
C ALA A 552 15.67 7.82 27.29
N PRO A 553 15.94 6.71 26.58
CA PRO A 553 17.22 6.06 26.66
C PRO A 553 18.36 7.05 26.33
N PRO A 554 19.49 7.00 27.06
CA PRO A 554 20.58 7.96 26.88
C PRO A 554 21.24 7.90 25.50
N PHE A 555 20.98 6.84 24.73
CA PHE A 555 21.45 6.66 23.35
C PHE A 555 20.54 7.29 22.29
N LEU A 556 19.30 7.66 22.65
CA LEU A 556 18.55 8.60 21.83
C LEU A 556 19.10 9.99 22.09
N LEU A 557 19.38 10.72 21.02
CA LEU A 557 19.76 12.12 21.12
C LEU A 557 18.74 12.86 21.98
N PRO A 558 19.16 13.80 22.83
CA PRO A 558 18.21 14.59 23.60
C PRO A 558 17.17 15.16 22.64
N PRO A 559 15.88 15.21 23.04
CA PRO A 559 14.87 15.90 22.26
C PRO A 559 15.41 17.28 21.90
N PHE A 560 15.15 17.74 20.67
CA PHE A 560 15.56 19.07 20.25
C PHE A 560 15.23 20.05 21.38
N PRO A 561 16.14 20.99 21.72
CA PRO A 561 15.80 22.01 22.69
C PRO A 561 14.46 22.62 22.27
N PRO A 562 13.51 22.79 23.20
CA PRO A 562 12.19 23.28 22.88
C PRO A 562 12.35 24.50 21.98
N VAL A 563 11.67 24.50 20.83
CA VAL A 563 11.57 25.68 19.98
C VAL A 563 11.20 26.83 20.93
N PRO A 564 12.00 27.92 20.99
CA PRO A 564 11.68 29.04 21.86
C PRO A 564 10.21 29.40 21.66
N PRO A 565 9.44 29.67 22.72
CA PRO A 565 8.04 30.04 22.59
C PRO A 565 7.95 31.13 21.52
N ALA A 566 7.03 30.94 20.55
CA ALA A 566 6.80 31.89 19.48
C ALA A 566 6.81 33.29 20.11
N MET A 567 7.72 34.16 19.64
CA MET A 567 7.80 35.51 20.17
C MET A 567 6.38 36.09 20.16
N PRO A 568 5.97 36.79 21.23
CA PRO A 568 4.70 37.52 21.21
C PRO A 568 4.66 38.35 19.92
N PRO A 569 3.49 38.45 19.25
CA PRO A 569 3.37 39.19 18.01
C PRO A 569 4.00 40.57 18.21
N SER A 570 4.97 40.91 17.35
CA SER A 570 5.59 42.22 17.37
C SER A 570 4.47 43.28 17.37
N PRO A 571 4.57 44.32 18.21
CA PRO A 571 3.59 45.40 18.18
C PRO A 571 3.45 45.93 16.75
N PRO A 572 2.23 46.34 16.34
CA PRO A 572 1.98 46.81 14.98
C PRO A 572 2.99 47.89 14.62
N ALA A 573 3.64 47.72 13.47
CA ALA A 573 4.63 48.66 12.99
C ALA A 573 4.00 50.06 12.92
N PRO A 574 4.72 51.11 13.37
CA PRO A 574 4.26 52.48 13.18
C PRO A 574 4.06 52.76 11.68
N PRO A 575 3.10 53.64 11.32
CA PRO A 575 2.83 53.96 9.92
C PRO A 575 4.11 54.45 9.22
N PRO A 576 4.29 54.14 7.93
CA PRO A 576 5.51 54.43 7.22
C PRO A 576 5.76 55.95 7.18
N LEU A 577 6.91 56.36 7.70
CA LEU A 577 7.43 57.70 7.47
C LEU A 577 7.76 57.84 5.97
N THR A 578 7.32 58.94 5.38
CA THR A 578 7.60 59.31 4.00
C THR A 578 9.12 59.31 3.74
N PRO A 579 9.60 58.62 2.70
CA PRO A 579 11.03 58.59 2.40
C PRO A 579 11.48 59.96 1.85
N PRO A 580 12.69 60.42 2.19
CA PRO A 580 13.27 61.62 1.58
C PRO A 580 13.62 61.34 0.12
N SER A 581 13.45 62.35 -0.73
CA SER A 581 13.72 62.34 -2.15
C SER A 581 15.19 62.02 -2.45
N THR A 582 15.41 60.98 -3.24
CA THR A 582 16.73 60.60 -3.80
C THR A 582 17.16 61.59 -4.89
N PRO A 583 18.45 61.96 -4.97
CA PRO A 583 19.00 62.77 -6.05
C PRO A 583 19.11 61.96 -7.36
N PRO A 584 19.11 62.62 -8.53
CA PRO A 584 19.11 61.94 -9.82
C PRO A 584 20.46 61.26 -10.12
N PRO A 585 20.47 60.15 -10.87
CA PRO A 585 21.68 59.40 -11.17
C PRO A 585 22.55 60.08 -12.24
N LEU A 586 23.88 59.99 -12.07
CA LEU A 586 24.90 60.42 -13.03
C LEU A 586 24.87 59.56 -14.30
N ALA A 587 25.14 60.21 -15.43
CA ALA A 587 25.15 59.59 -16.76
C ALA A 587 26.30 58.57 -16.94
N PRO A 588 26.06 57.44 -17.63
CA PRO A 588 27.10 56.46 -17.92
C PRO A 588 28.03 56.90 -19.07
N PRO A 589 29.28 56.40 -19.11
CA PRO A 589 30.25 56.70 -20.17
C PRO A 589 29.89 56.03 -21.51
N PRO A 590 30.44 56.52 -22.64
CA PRO A 590 30.06 56.05 -23.97
C PRO A 590 30.63 54.65 -24.28
N LEU A 591 29.80 53.84 -24.95
CA LEU A 591 30.12 52.47 -25.39
C LEU A 591 31.01 52.46 -26.64
N GLU A 592 31.98 51.55 -26.67
CA GLU A 592 32.80 51.23 -27.85
C GLU A 592 32.00 50.51 -28.95
N PRO A 593 32.36 50.68 -30.23
CA PRO A 593 31.63 50.09 -31.35
C PRO A 593 31.88 48.56 -31.49
N PRO A 594 30.88 47.80 -31.96
CA PRO A 594 30.96 46.35 -32.06
C PRO A 594 31.78 45.87 -33.27
N LEU A 595 32.50 44.77 -33.08
CA LEU A 595 33.19 44.03 -34.14
C LEU A 595 32.19 43.30 -35.07
N PRO A 596 32.53 43.11 -36.36
CA PRO A 596 31.65 42.47 -37.33
C PRO A 596 31.53 40.95 -37.09
N PRO A 597 30.38 40.33 -37.45
CA PRO A 597 30.11 38.93 -37.17
C PRO A 597 30.85 37.98 -38.12
N LEU A 598 31.40 36.89 -37.57
CA LEU A 598 31.94 35.76 -38.33
C LEU A 598 30.80 34.89 -38.88
N SER A 599 30.94 34.43 -40.12
CA SER A 599 29.98 33.55 -40.79
C SER A 599 29.97 32.14 -40.17
N PRO A 600 28.79 31.49 -40.06
CA PRO A 600 28.70 30.14 -39.51
C PRO A 600 29.17 29.06 -40.50
N PRO A 601 29.74 27.94 -40.01
CA PRO A 601 30.14 26.81 -40.86
C PRO A 601 28.93 26.01 -41.37
N PRO A 602 29.06 25.31 -42.51
CA PRO A 602 27.98 24.51 -43.08
C PRO A 602 27.69 23.25 -42.25
N PRO A 603 26.44 22.76 -42.26
CA PRO A 603 26.03 21.60 -41.47
C PRO A 603 26.60 20.28 -42.02
N PRO A 604 26.86 19.28 -41.16
CA PRO A 604 27.35 17.98 -41.57
C PRO A 604 26.27 17.13 -42.26
N PRO A 605 26.65 16.17 -43.13
CA PRO A 605 25.72 15.29 -43.82
C PRO A 605 25.05 14.29 -42.85
N PRO A 606 23.81 13.84 -43.16
CA PRO A 606 23.07 12.93 -42.30
C PRO A 606 23.69 11.52 -42.26
N PRO A 607 23.62 10.83 -41.11
CA PRO A 607 24.14 9.47 -40.97
C PRO A 607 23.29 8.43 -41.72
N PRO A 608 23.88 7.30 -42.15
CA PRO A 608 23.14 6.22 -42.80
C PRO A 608 22.13 5.56 -41.85
N PRO A 609 20.99 5.06 -42.36
CA PRO A 609 19.94 4.48 -41.52
C PRO A 609 20.45 3.22 -40.79
N SER A 610 20.31 3.22 -39.46
CA SER A 610 20.70 2.10 -38.60
C SER A 610 19.82 0.86 -38.82
N ALA A 611 20.43 -0.32 -38.83
CA ALA A 611 19.76 -1.63 -38.95
C ALA A 611 18.62 -1.88 -37.93
N VAL A 612 18.55 -1.10 -36.85
CA VAL A 612 17.50 -1.15 -35.81
C VAL A 612 16.13 -0.71 -36.34
N ALA A 613 16.07 0.21 -37.31
CA ALA A 613 14.80 0.70 -37.85
C ALA A 613 14.07 -0.38 -38.69
N THR A 614 14.83 -1.24 -39.37
CA THR A 614 14.29 -2.34 -40.18
C THR A 614 13.67 -3.42 -39.30
N THR A 615 14.30 -3.74 -38.16
CA THR A 615 13.80 -4.78 -37.22
C THR A 615 12.49 -4.38 -36.54
N VAL A 616 12.31 -3.08 -36.23
CA VAL A 616 11.06 -2.57 -35.65
C VAL A 616 9.93 -2.63 -36.68
N LEU A 617 10.20 -2.30 -37.95
CA LEU A 617 9.21 -2.35 -39.01
C LEU A 617 8.74 -3.78 -39.29
N GLU A 618 9.65 -4.75 -39.31
CA GLU A 618 9.31 -6.18 -39.48
C GLU A 618 8.47 -6.72 -38.31
N ALA A 619 8.78 -6.33 -37.07
CA ALA A 619 8.00 -6.69 -35.89
C ALA A 619 6.57 -6.11 -35.94
N CYS A 620 6.41 -4.87 -36.39
CA CYS A 620 5.10 -4.25 -36.56
C CYS A 620 4.25 -4.95 -37.63
N ILE A 621 4.85 -5.37 -38.76
CA ILE A 621 4.15 -6.11 -39.81
C ILE A 621 3.67 -7.47 -39.30
N ALA A 622 4.50 -8.19 -38.52
CA ALA A 622 4.13 -9.47 -37.94
C ALA A 622 2.92 -9.36 -36.98
N ILE A 623 2.92 -8.34 -36.10
CA ILE A 623 1.83 -8.09 -35.16
C ILE A 623 0.51 -7.76 -35.88
N LEU A 624 0.57 -6.94 -36.93
CA LEU A 624 -0.61 -6.61 -37.75
C LEU A 624 -1.18 -7.84 -38.49
N GLY A 625 -0.33 -8.77 -38.90
CA GLY A 625 -0.75 -10.06 -39.48
C GLY A 625 -1.54 -10.91 -38.49
N VAL A 626 -1.07 -11.01 -37.24
CA VAL A 626 -1.73 -11.79 -36.17
C VAL A 626 -3.10 -11.19 -35.81
N ILE A 627 -3.18 -9.86 -35.66
CA ILE A 627 -4.45 -9.17 -35.34
C ILE A 627 -5.48 -9.37 -36.45
N SER A 628 -5.07 -9.31 -37.71
CA SER A 628 -5.95 -9.57 -38.87
C SER A 628 -6.48 -11.00 -38.87
N LEU A 629 -5.65 -11.98 -38.52
CA LEU A 629 -6.03 -13.40 -38.44
C LEU A 629 -7.05 -13.65 -37.31
N VAL A 630 -6.82 -13.07 -36.13
CA VAL A 630 -7.72 -13.18 -34.96
C VAL A 630 -9.07 -12.54 -35.26
N THR A 631 -9.07 -11.38 -35.91
CA THR A 631 -10.30 -10.68 -36.29
C THR A 631 -11.13 -11.49 -37.30
N ALA A 632 -10.48 -12.09 -38.31
CA ALA A 632 -11.14 -12.98 -39.26
C ALA A 632 -11.75 -14.23 -38.57
N ALA A 633 -11.04 -14.82 -37.61
CA ALA A 633 -11.52 -15.96 -36.83
C ALA A 633 -12.73 -15.61 -35.94
N LEU A 634 -12.74 -14.42 -35.34
CA LEU A 634 -13.85 -13.94 -34.52
C LEU A 634 -15.10 -13.61 -35.35
N VAL A 635 -14.93 -13.01 -36.53
CA VAL A 635 -16.04 -12.75 -37.48
C VAL A 635 -16.62 -14.07 -38.01
N SER A 636 -15.76 -15.04 -38.33
CA SER A 636 -16.15 -16.41 -38.69
C SER A 636 -16.98 -17.09 -37.60
N ARG A 637 -16.53 -17.06 -36.33
CA ARG A 637 -17.26 -17.62 -35.17
C ARG A 637 -18.59 -16.89 -34.89
N GLY A 638 -18.62 -15.56 -34.99
CA GLY A 638 -19.84 -14.77 -34.83
C GLY A 638 -20.92 -15.10 -35.87
N SER A 639 -20.52 -15.38 -37.12
CA SER A 639 -21.43 -15.80 -38.19
C SER A 639 -21.99 -17.22 -38.01
N ARG A 640 -21.26 -18.09 -37.29
CA ARG A 640 -21.71 -19.44 -36.91
C ARG A 640 -22.70 -19.40 -35.74
N LEU A 641 -22.43 -18.57 -34.73
CA LEU A 641 -23.32 -18.38 -33.57
C LEU A 641 -24.67 -17.73 -33.95
N ARG A 642 -24.68 -16.76 -34.88
CA ARG A 642 -25.94 -16.19 -35.41
C ARG A 642 -26.78 -17.20 -36.21
N ARG A 643 -26.18 -18.27 -36.74
CA ARG A 643 -26.91 -19.37 -37.40
C ARG A 643 -27.49 -20.39 -36.41
N MET A 644 -26.91 -20.52 -35.21
CA MET A 644 -27.41 -21.41 -34.16
C MET A 644 -28.53 -20.79 -33.32
N ALA A 645 -28.53 -19.46 -33.14
CA ALA A 645 -29.55 -18.75 -32.35
C ALA A 645 -30.95 -18.66 -33.01
N LYS A 646 -31.13 -19.11 -34.26
CA LYS A 646 -32.42 -19.12 -34.96
C LYS A 646 -33.23 -20.43 -34.78
N ARG A 647 -32.83 -21.34 -33.88
CA ARG A 647 -33.44 -22.69 -33.78
C ARG A 647 -33.69 -23.24 -32.35
N ALA A 648 -33.78 -22.42 -31.31
CA ALA A 648 -34.07 -22.93 -29.97
C ALA A 648 -35.30 -22.26 -29.36
N ASP A 649 -36.37 -23.04 -29.16
CA ASP A 649 -37.50 -22.72 -28.29
C ASP A 649 -37.11 -22.98 -26.82
N GLY A 650 -37.40 -22.01 -25.94
CA GLY A 650 -37.57 -22.09 -24.47
C GLY A 650 -36.51 -22.82 -23.60
N ILE A 651 -35.85 -22.09 -22.70
CA ILE A 651 -34.98 -22.67 -21.64
C ILE A 651 -35.67 -22.53 -20.27
N GLU A 652 -35.90 -23.65 -19.57
CA GLU A 652 -36.31 -23.70 -18.15
C GLU A 652 -35.09 -24.02 -17.28
N ILE A 653 -34.86 -23.23 -16.21
CA ILE A 653 -33.79 -23.49 -15.23
C ILE A 653 -34.41 -23.66 -13.85
N ARG A 654 -34.19 -24.84 -13.24
CA ARG A 654 -34.61 -25.14 -11.86
C ARG A 654 -33.42 -24.99 -10.91
N LEU A 655 -33.61 -24.21 -9.85
CA LEU A 655 -32.61 -24.05 -8.79
C LEU A 655 -33.05 -24.80 -7.53
N ALA A 656 -32.09 -25.24 -6.72
CA ALA A 656 -32.36 -25.94 -5.47
C ALA A 656 -33.21 -25.06 -4.52
N ARG A 657 -34.15 -25.69 -3.80
CA ARG A 657 -35.15 -25.09 -2.88
C ARG A 657 -36.35 -24.39 -3.51
N GLY A 658 -36.94 -25.00 -4.55
CA GLY A 658 -38.33 -24.72 -4.95
C GLY A 658 -38.57 -23.39 -5.66
N LEU A 659 -37.52 -22.78 -6.23
CA LEU A 659 -37.60 -21.59 -7.07
C LEU A 659 -37.39 -21.98 -8.54
N SER A 660 -38.33 -21.59 -9.41
CA SER A 660 -38.20 -21.72 -10.86
C SER A 660 -38.24 -20.35 -11.54
N ILE A 661 -37.41 -20.19 -12.57
CA ILE A 661 -37.35 -18.99 -13.40
C ILE A 661 -37.76 -19.37 -14.82
N HIS A 662 -38.76 -18.67 -15.35
CA HIS A 662 -39.20 -18.83 -16.73
C HIS A 662 -38.85 -17.57 -17.51
N SER A 663 -38.18 -17.75 -18.64
CA SER A 663 -37.93 -16.69 -19.61
C SER A 663 -38.71 -17.00 -20.88
N ALA A 664 -39.56 -16.08 -21.31
CA ALA A 664 -40.24 -16.14 -22.59
C ALA A 664 -39.97 -14.87 -23.39
N VAL A 665 -39.76 -15.04 -24.70
CA VAL A 665 -39.67 -13.94 -25.66
C VAL A 665 -40.97 -13.95 -26.46
N SER A 666 -41.75 -12.88 -26.37
CA SER A 666 -42.97 -12.75 -27.18
C SER A 666 -42.62 -12.43 -28.64
N ALA A 667 -43.55 -12.72 -29.55
CA ALA A 667 -43.35 -12.56 -30.99
C ALA A 667 -43.08 -11.11 -31.46
N ASP A 668 -43.33 -10.11 -30.60
CA ASP A 668 -43.01 -8.70 -30.83
C ASP A 668 -41.61 -8.29 -30.32
N GLY A 669 -40.84 -9.23 -29.78
CA GLY A 669 -39.45 -9.03 -29.35
C GLY A 669 -39.29 -8.50 -27.92
N SER A 670 -40.36 -8.43 -27.13
CA SER A 670 -40.24 -8.13 -25.70
C SER A 670 -39.81 -9.39 -24.92
N ALA A 671 -38.89 -9.23 -23.96
CA ALA A 671 -38.43 -10.32 -23.09
C ALA A 671 -38.96 -10.11 -21.68
N GLY A 672 -39.68 -11.10 -21.14
CA GLY A 672 -40.19 -11.12 -19.78
C GLY A 672 -39.55 -12.22 -18.95
N VAL A 673 -39.17 -11.91 -17.70
CA VAL A 673 -38.67 -12.89 -16.72
C VAL A 673 -39.69 -13.00 -15.58
N GLU A 674 -40.21 -14.19 -15.36
CA GLU A 674 -41.14 -14.50 -14.26
C GLU A 674 -40.44 -15.40 -13.23
N ILE A 675 -40.50 -15.01 -11.95
CA ILE A 675 -39.94 -15.77 -10.83
C ILE A 675 -41.10 -16.24 -9.94
N ARG A 676 -41.21 -17.57 -9.74
CA ARG A 676 -42.23 -18.15 -8.84
C ARG A 676 -41.57 -18.83 -7.65
N ALA A 677 -42.06 -18.53 -6.45
CA ALA A 677 -41.66 -19.19 -5.21
C ALA A 677 -42.72 -20.24 -4.82
N GLY A 678 -42.32 -21.51 -4.72
CA GLY A 678 -43.20 -22.59 -4.23
C GLY A 678 -43.31 -22.59 -2.70
N ALA A 679 -44.50 -22.83 -2.15
CA ALA A 679 -44.73 -22.98 -0.72
C ALA A 679 -44.04 -24.23 -0.16
N ALA A 680 -43.22 -24.07 0.88
CA ALA A 680 -42.54 -25.17 1.57
C ALA A 680 -43.47 -25.86 2.58
N GLY A 681 -43.63 -27.18 2.47
CA GLY A 681 -44.31 -28.02 3.47
C GLY A 681 -43.43 -28.29 4.71
N PRO A 682 -44.02 -28.83 5.81
CA PRO A 682 -43.35 -28.90 7.10
C PRO A 682 -42.29 -30.01 7.17
N LEU A 683 -41.14 -29.68 7.77
CA LEU A 683 -40.05 -30.62 8.08
C LEU A 683 -40.30 -31.28 9.43
N SER A 684 -40.27 -32.62 9.44
CA SER A 684 -40.34 -33.49 10.61
C SER A 684 -38.99 -33.70 11.30
N GLU A 685 -39.09 -34.05 12.58
CA GLU A 685 -38.10 -34.25 13.65
C GLU A 685 -36.97 -35.29 13.43
N ARG A 686 -35.99 -35.19 14.36
CA ARG A 686 -34.90 -36.12 14.81
C ARG A 686 -33.50 -35.76 14.27
N ALA A 687 -32.42 -35.70 15.05
CA ALA A 687 -32.11 -36.01 16.46
C ALA A 687 -30.84 -35.19 16.83
N GLU A 688 -30.81 -34.45 17.94
CA GLU A 688 -30.36 -34.81 19.30
C GLU A 688 -28.84 -34.97 19.54
N LYS A 689 -28.35 -34.13 20.47
CA LYS A 689 -27.25 -34.30 21.45
C LYS A 689 -25.78 -34.37 21.00
N GLN A 690 -25.05 -33.32 21.35
CA GLN A 690 -23.89 -33.44 22.26
C GLN A 690 -23.61 -32.12 22.99
N GLU A 691 -23.88 -32.12 24.29
CA GLU A 691 -23.35 -31.18 25.30
C GLU A 691 -22.05 -31.75 25.90
N ARG A 692 -21.30 -30.83 26.54
CA ARG A 692 -20.23 -30.98 27.56
C ARG A 692 -18.81 -30.70 27.04
N VAL A 693 -17.90 -30.03 27.76
CA VAL A 693 -17.88 -29.30 29.05
C VAL A 693 -16.56 -28.50 29.06
N VAL A 694 -16.57 -27.35 29.74
CA VAL A 694 -15.43 -26.48 30.08
C VAL A 694 -14.46 -27.16 31.04
N VAL A 695 -13.14 -26.97 30.90
CA VAL A 695 -12.22 -26.89 32.07
C VAL A 695 -11.11 -25.87 31.80
N LEU A 696 -11.10 -24.86 32.70
CA LEU A 696 -10.12 -23.82 33.07
C LEU A 696 -8.91 -23.54 32.18
#